data_AF-A0AA88LJT1-F1
#
_entry.id   AF-A0AA88LJT1-F1
#
_cell.length_a   1.000
_cell.length_b   1.000
_cell.length_c   1.000
_cell.angle_alpha   90.00
_cell.angle_beta   90.00
_cell.angle_gamma   90.00
#
_symmetry.space_group_name_H-M   'P 1'
#
loop_
_entity.id
_entity.type
_entity.pdbx_description
1 polymer ?
#
loop_
_entity_poly.entity_id
_entity_poly.type
_entity_poly.pdbx_seq_one_letter_code
_entity_poly.pdbx_strand_id
1 'polypeptide(L)'
;SLQKATNVTYHKHLVTRDTRGKILGEGRAFKGCTVWFTGLSGAGKSTLSFALEEYLVKNGIPTFCLDGDNMRHGLNSDLGFTEEDREENIRRVAEVGKLFAECGVVTLCSFVSPFKKDRERAAKLHREANLPFFEVFVDTSLEECERRDVKGLYKKAREGIIKNFTGIDQPYETPDNPDISVETAKNNVEVCLEQLVHMLVENGIIPRALLVGVHELLVPAQRVEAARHEASVLPSVEISTVDLQWVQVLSEGWASPLKGFMREREYLQIQHFNCLLDEGKSSLSIPIVLPITTDEKEKLKDTSAFTLKYNGSPVAIMRMPEFFEHRKEERCARTFGTTNPGHPSIKMIMESGDWLVGGDLEVIERIRWNDGLDKYRLTPNELRAKFAEMKADAVFAFQLRNPIHNGHALLMQFTRETLLERGFKNPVLLLHPLGGWTKDDDVPLPIRMNQHAAIMEENVLNPDNTVLAIFPSPMLYAGPTEVQWHARTRMAAGAQFYIVGRDPAGVPHPDSTLKRDLYEATHGGKVLSMAPGLKGMEIIPFKVAAYDKKTGSMAFFEPERKDDFEFISGTRMRALARSGQLPPDGFMAPKAWKNQYMSRSHDNETLCVLAVVNIDISCKFENKKKPCESLTHNLCHLHKQALDKRDDSTYDTVEIHKKSSIESYLRDYNDTYNNPSFVADEEKNETINTTDEGKFSTKIKDLDPCLKDQLALNNEVASIATLGITSKDLKRKKLTIVKNILTLSIAFMFNFTAYQSMASLQSSINPDEGLGTASLAVLYGALVASCMFVPTWLIRTIKCKWTICLCMLTYSVYIGAQFYPVYGTLVPAAVIVGFGAAPMWSAKCTYLTQGVQNKFQQPSTSAHSQLSIVLFTLSIHTPQLKLVRCNYSVTYNLALKKRKTRGMFLETVHEQS
;
A
#
# COMPACT_ATOMS: atom_id res chain seq x y z
N SER A 1 -51.68 30.24 -34.90
CA SER A 1 -51.76 30.19 -33.43
C SER A 1 -51.35 28.80 -32.98
N LEU A 2 -50.33 28.67 -32.12
CA LEU A 2 -49.95 27.37 -31.57
C LEU A 2 -50.99 26.95 -30.53
N GLN A 3 -51.88 26.03 -30.90
CA GLN A 3 -52.78 25.36 -29.96
C GLN A 3 -51.92 24.60 -28.94
N LYS A 4 -51.75 25.14 -27.74
CA LYS A 4 -51.13 24.41 -26.63
C LYS A 4 -52.16 23.44 -26.06
N ALA A 5 -51.79 22.18 -25.91
CA ALA A 5 -52.65 21.20 -25.26
C ALA A 5 -52.86 21.62 -23.79
N THR A 6 -54.06 22.07 -23.44
CA THR A 6 -54.43 22.52 -22.09
C THR A 6 -54.79 21.38 -21.14
N ASN A 7 -54.86 20.14 -21.67
CA ASN A 7 -55.43 18.98 -20.98
C ASN A 7 -54.36 17.93 -20.61
N VAL A 8 -53.09 18.33 -20.49
CA VAL A 8 -51.97 17.43 -20.17
C VAL A 8 -51.54 17.64 -18.72
N THR A 9 -51.65 16.61 -17.90
CA THR A 9 -51.19 16.60 -16.50
C THR A 9 -49.86 15.85 -16.38
N TYR A 10 -48.88 16.45 -15.70
CA TYR A 10 -47.62 15.78 -15.42
C TYR A 10 -47.80 14.69 -14.35
N HIS A 11 -47.50 13.45 -14.70
CA HIS A 11 -47.50 12.34 -13.74
C HIS A 11 -46.10 12.17 -13.15
N LYS A 12 -46.00 12.28 -11.82
CA LYS A 12 -44.73 12.04 -11.12
C LYS A 12 -44.37 10.56 -11.23
N HIS A 13 -43.19 10.28 -11.78
CA HIS A 13 -42.68 8.91 -11.86
C HIS A 13 -42.48 8.31 -10.46
N LEU A 14 -42.83 7.02 -10.29
CA LEU A 14 -42.60 6.27 -9.06
C LEU A 14 -41.10 6.05 -8.78
N VAL A 15 -40.29 5.92 -9.83
CA VAL A 15 -38.84 5.74 -9.75
C VAL A 15 -38.14 7.08 -9.92
N THR A 16 -37.38 7.49 -8.90
CA THR A 16 -36.61 8.75 -8.94
C THR A 16 -35.39 8.64 -9.86
N ARG A 17 -34.82 9.79 -10.25
CA ARG A 17 -33.56 9.82 -11.02
C ARG A 17 -32.42 9.15 -10.25
N ASP A 18 -32.33 9.36 -8.94
CA ASP A 18 -31.32 8.72 -8.09
C ASP A 18 -31.42 7.19 -8.12
N THR A 19 -32.65 6.65 -8.08
CA THR A 19 -32.86 5.20 -8.17
C THR A 19 -32.45 4.66 -9.53
N ARG A 20 -32.76 5.37 -10.63
CA ARG A 20 -32.31 4.99 -11.98
C ARG A 20 -30.78 5.04 -12.09
N GLY A 21 -30.16 6.13 -11.65
CA GLY A 21 -28.72 6.33 -11.67
C GLY A 21 -27.94 5.25 -10.91
N LYS A 22 -28.47 4.77 -9.77
CA LYS A 22 -27.87 3.67 -8.99
C LYS A 22 -27.82 2.32 -9.72
N ILE A 23 -28.74 2.07 -10.65
CA ILE A 23 -28.88 0.79 -11.35
C ILE A 23 -28.06 0.76 -12.65
N LEU A 24 -27.82 1.92 -13.27
CA LEU A 24 -27.22 2.03 -14.60
C LEU A 24 -25.72 1.66 -14.67
N GLY A 25 -25.10 1.24 -13.58
CA GLY A 25 -23.84 0.49 -13.63
C GLY A 25 -23.48 -0.20 -12.33
N GLU A 26 -22.21 -0.62 -12.21
CA GLU A 26 -21.68 -1.48 -11.14
C GLU A 26 -21.62 -0.79 -9.75
N GLY A 27 -22.75 -0.29 -9.25
CA GLY A 27 -22.87 0.37 -7.94
C GLY A 27 -22.52 1.85 -7.91
N ARG A 28 -22.33 2.49 -9.08
CA ARG A 28 -22.11 3.93 -9.21
C ARG A 28 -23.44 4.64 -9.42
N ALA A 29 -23.74 5.66 -8.61
CA ALA A 29 -24.89 6.52 -8.83
C ALA A 29 -24.56 7.51 -9.98
N PHE A 30 -24.86 7.12 -11.22
CA PHE A 30 -24.60 7.99 -12.37
C PHE A 30 -25.51 9.21 -12.36
N LYS A 31 -24.90 10.37 -12.65
CA LYS A 31 -25.61 11.63 -12.86
C LYS A 31 -25.65 11.88 -14.37
N GLY A 32 -26.82 11.72 -14.96
CA GLY A 32 -27.00 12.05 -16.38
C GLY A 32 -26.86 13.56 -16.59
N CYS A 33 -26.31 13.92 -17.75
CA CYS A 33 -26.11 15.31 -18.16
C CYS A 33 -26.11 15.40 -19.68
N THR A 34 -26.10 16.62 -20.19
CA THR A 34 -25.95 16.89 -21.63
C THR A 34 -24.68 17.70 -21.86
N VAL A 35 -23.78 17.18 -22.70
CA VAL A 35 -22.60 17.88 -23.22
C VAL A 35 -22.93 18.33 -24.63
N TRP A 36 -23.07 19.64 -24.82
CA TRP A 36 -23.55 20.25 -26.04
C TRP A 36 -22.40 20.85 -26.84
N PHE A 37 -21.95 20.16 -27.88
CA PHE A 37 -20.92 20.65 -28.79
C PHE A 37 -21.53 21.58 -29.83
N THR A 38 -21.04 22.82 -29.89
CA THR A 38 -21.38 23.83 -30.89
C THR A 38 -20.13 24.35 -31.61
N GLY A 39 -20.28 24.79 -32.86
CA GLY A 39 -19.17 25.27 -33.68
C GLY A 39 -19.43 25.09 -35.18
N LEU A 40 -18.57 25.68 -36.01
CA LEU A 40 -18.68 25.62 -37.47
C LEU A 40 -18.61 24.17 -38.01
N SER A 41 -19.14 23.94 -39.22
CA SER A 41 -18.97 22.65 -39.91
C SER A 41 -17.47 22.37 -40.08
N GLY A 42 -17.00 21.13 -39.88
CA GLY A 42 -15.56 20.83 -39.97
C GLY A 42 -14.69 21.29 -38.78
N ALA A 43 -15.26 21.97 -37.77
CA ALA A 43 -14.53 22.39 -36.57
C ALA A 43 -14.05 21.22 -35.68
N GLY A 44 -14.58 20.00 -35.85
CA GLY A 44 -14.13 18.81 -35.09
C GLY A 44 -15.11 18.29 -34.03
N LYS A 45 -16.34 18.83 -33.95
CA LYS A 45 -17.38 18.39 -32.99
C LYS A 45 -17.59 16.87 -32.95
N SER A 46 -17.87 16.23 -34.10
CA SER A 46 -18.08 14.79 -34.17
C SER A 46 -16.85 13.98 -33.73
N THR A 47 -15.65 14.44 -34.10
CA THR A 47 -14.41 13.79 -33.68
C THR A 47 -14.26 13.80 -32.16
N LEU A 48 -14.51 14.95 -31.52
CA LEU A 48 -14.42 15.06 -30.07
C LEU A 48 -15.56 14.31 -29.36
N SER A 49 -16.79 14.37 -29.87
CA SER A 49 -17.92 13.67 -29.26
C SER A 49 -17.74 12.15 -29.30
N PHE A 50 -17.25 11.59 -30.41
CA PHE A 50 -16.99 10.14 -30.50
C PHE A 50 -15.79 9.71 -29.67
N ALA A 51 -14.71 10.51 -29.60
CA ALA A 51 -13.58 10.23 -28.72
C ALA A 51 -13.99 10.24 -27.24
N LEU A 52 -14.85 11.19 -26.84
CA LEU A 52 -15.40 11.26 -25.49
C LEU A 52 -16.35 10.09 -25.22
N GLU A 53 -17.20 9.71 -26.19
CA GLU A 53 -18.07 8.53 -26.08
C GLU A 53 -17.26 7.26 -25.86
N GLU A 54 -16.24 7.00 -26.68
CA GLU A 54 -15.36 5.85 -26.54
C GLU A 54 -14.69 5.83 -25.16
N TYR A 55 -14.16 6.97 -24.72
CA TYR A 55 -13.51 7.11 -23.42
C TYR A 55 -14.47 6.79 -22.26
N LEU A 56 -15.67 7.35 -22.27
CA LEU A 56 -16.65 7.16 -21.20
C LEU A 56 -17.18 5.71 -21.17
N VAL A 57 -17.51 5.14 -22.34
CA VAL A 57 -17.99 3.76 -22.46
C VAL A 57 -16.92 2.76 -22.00
N LYS A 58 -15.66 2.97 -22.38
CA LYS A 58 -14.52 2.13 -21.94
C LYS A 58 -14.33 2.15 -20.42
N ASN A 59 -14.74 3.24 -19.76
CA ASN A 59 -14.71 3.40 -18.31
C ASN A 59 -16.04 3.02 -17.62
N GLY A 60 -16.96 2.38 -18.34
CA GLY A 60 -18.22 1.86 -17.83
C GLY A 60 -19.27 2.94 -17.55
N ILE A 61 -19.17 4.11 -18.19
CA ILE A 61 -20.12 5.22 -18.05
C ILE A 61 -21.11 5.18 -19.23
N PRO A 62 -22.41 4.97 -18.99
CA PRO A 62 -23.42 5.00 -20.03
C PRO A 62 -23.45 6.35 -20.73
N THR A 63 -23.15 6.33 -22.02
CA THR A 63 -23.02 7.53 -22.86
C THR A 63 -23.69 7.28 -24.19
N PHE A 64 -24.28 8.32 -24.79
CA PHE A 64 -24.86 8.23 -26.12
C PHE A 64 -24.68 9.54 -26.89
N CYS A 65 -24.19 9.45 -28.12
CA CYS A 65 -24.03 10.60 -29.01
C CYS A 65 -25.25 10.84 -29.92
N LEU A 66 -25.92 11.98 -29.72
CA LEU A 66 -26.87 12.57 -30.66
C LEU A 66 -26.11 13.44 -31.65
N ASP A 67 -26.08 13.04 -32.91
CA ASP A 67 -25.48 13.83 -33.98
C ASP A 67 -26.49 14.15 -35.09
N GLY A 68 -26.09 15.07 -35.97
CA GLY A 68 -26.91 15.51 -37.09
C GLY A 68 -27.31 14.36 -38.02
N ASP A 69 -26.46 13.35 -38.16
CA ASP A 69 -26.68 12.24 -39.07
C ASP A 69 -27.72 11.26 -38.46
N ASN A 70 -27.58 10.84 -37.19
CA ASN A 70 -28.53 9.94 -36.51
C ASN A 70 -29.92 10.57 -36.37
N MET A 71 -30.00 11.85 -36.02
CA MET A 71 -31.29 12.52 -35.82
C MET A 71 -32.04 12.75 -37.14
N ARG A 72 -31.33 13.14 -38.22
CA ARG A 72 -31.97 13.44 -39.52
C ARG A 72 -32.41 12.22 -40.31
N HIS A 73 -31.87 11.04 -40.04
CA HIS A 73 -32.40 9.80 -40.62
C HIS A 73 -33.62 9.25 -39.88
N GLY A 74 -33.91 9.77 -38.67
CA GLY A 74 -34.99 9.29 -37.80
C GLY A 74 -35.95 10.40 -37.39
N LEU A 75 -35.83 10.86 -36.14
CA LEU A 75 -36.77 11.79 -35.51
C LEU A 75 -36.93 13.12 -36.26
N ASN A 76 -35.92 13.57 -36.98
CA ASN A 76 -35.89 14.85 -37.70
C ASN A 76 -35.85 14.64 -39.22
N SER A 77 -36.32 13.50 -39.72
CA SER A 77 -36.36 13.19 -41.17
C SER A 77 -37.41 14.01 -41.94
N ASP A 78 -38.38 14.58 -41.24
CA ASP A 78 -39.41 15.48 -41.76
C ASP A 78 -38.95 16.95 -41.86
N LEU A 79 -37.77 17.28 -41.32
CA LEU A 79 -37.26 18.66 -41.26
C LEU A 79 -36.27 18.95 -42.39
N GLY A 80 -36.50 20.05 -43.11
CA GLY A 80 -35.62 20.57 -44.14
C GLY A 80 -34.47 21.43 -43.59
N PHE A 81 -34.21 22.54 -44.27
CA PHE A 81 -33.10 23.46 -43.99
C PHE A 81 -33.53 24.93 -43.91
N THR A 82 -34.83 25.21 -43.82
CA THR A 82 -35.36 26.56 -43.50
C THR A 82 -34.94 26.97 -42.09
N GLU A 83 -35.11 28.26 -41.76
CA GLU A 83 -34.80 28.75 -40.41
C GLU A 83 -35.70 28.08 -39.35
N GLU A 84 -36.99 27.94 -39.65
CA GLU A 84 -37.97 27.29 -38.76
C GLU A 84 -37.66 25.80 -38.56
N ASP A 85 -37.28 25.08 -39.62
CA ASP A 85 -36.91 23.66 -39.54
C ASP A 85 -35.61 23.48 -38.74
N ARG A 86 -34.67 24.43 -38.83
CA ARG A 86 -33.44 24.41 -38.03
C ARG A 86 -33.73 24.67 -36.55
N GLU A 87 -34.59 25.65 -36.24
CA GLU A 87 -35.03 25.94 -34.88
C GLU A 87 -35.73 24.70 -34.28
N GLU A 88 -36.63 24.06 -35.03
CA GLU A 88 -37.32 22.84 -34.59
C GLU A 88 -36.37 21.64 -34.45
N ASN A 89 -35.39 21.49 -35.36
CA ASN A 89 -34.37 20.45 -35.26
C ASN A 89 -33.58 20.57 -33.95
N ILE A 90 -33.12 21.76 -33.60
CA ILE A 90 -32.39 21.99 -32.34
C ILE A 90 -33.32 21.82 -31.13
N ARG A 91 -34.58 22.26 -31.21
CA ARG A 91 -35.57 22.05 -30.14
C ARG A 91 -35.81 20.56 -29.87
N ARG A 92 -36.00 19.74 -30.90
CA ARG A 92 -36.19 18.28 -30.77
C ARG A 92 -34.97 17.61 -30.16
N VAL A 93 -33.77 17.98 -30.62
CA VAL A 93 -32.50 17.47 -30.05
C VAL A 93 -32.38 17.83 -28.57
N ALA A 94 -32.72 19.06 -28.18
CA ALA A 94 -32.67 19.48 -26.78
C ALA A 94 -33.62 18.69 -25.88
N GLU A 95 -34.85 18.41 -26.33
CA GLU A 95 -35.81 17.58 -25.60
C GLU A 95 -35.32 16.13 -25.46
N VAL A 96 -34.78 15.55 -26.54
CA VAL A 96 -34.22 14.19 -26.49
C VAL A 96 -33.01 14.15 -25.58
N GLY A 97 -32.10 15.13 -25.65
CA GLY A 97 -30.94 15.25 -24.76
C GLY A 97 -31.36 15.29 -23.30
N LYS A 98 -32.40 16.08 -22.98
CA LYS A 98 -32.99 16.11 -21.64
C LYS A 98 -33.49 14.73 -21.22
N LEU A 99 -34.23 14.02 -22.07
CA LEU A 99 -34.77 12.68 -21.73
C LEU A 99 -33.65 11.67 -21.43
N PHE A 100 -32.57 11.65 -22.20
CA PHE A 100 -31.41 10.79 -21.94
C PHE A 100 -30.68 11.19 -20.64
N ALA A 101 -30.48 12.48 -20.40
CA ALA A 101 -29.92 12.98 -19.16
C ALA A 101 -30.80 12.62 -17.94
N GLU A 102 -32.14 12.68 -18.06
CA GLU A 102 -33.06 12.23 -17.01
C GLU A 102 -32.96 10.73 -16.74
N CYS A 103 -32.63 9.94 -17.77
CA CYS A 103 -32.39 8.51 -17.62
C CYS A 103 -31.10 8.22 -16.84
N GLY A 104 -30.16 9.15 -16.74
CA GLY A 104 -28.86 8.94 -16.09
C GLY A 104 -27.69 8.72 -17.07
N VAL A 105 -27.91 8.97 -18.36
CA VAL A 105 -26.91 8.82 -19.43
C VAL A 105 -26.19 10.15 -19.65
N VAL A 106 -24.89 10.10 -19.94
CA VAL A 106 -24.15 11.27 -20.45
C VAL A 106 -24.50 11.43 -21.93
N THR A 107 -25.23 12.48 -22.27
CA THR A 107 -25.71 12.71 -23.64
C THR A 107 -24.80 13.68 -24.36
N LEU A 108 -24.21 13.26 -25.48
CA LEU A 108 -23.32 14.10 -26.27
C LEU A 108 -24.09 14.62 -27.48
N CYS A 109 -24.31 15.94 -27.57
CA CYS A 109 -25.02 16.55 -28.69
C CYS A 109 -24.01 17.23 -29.64
N SER A 110 -23.81 16.69 -30.84
CA SER A 110 -22.88 17.21 -31.84
C SER A 110 -23.62 17.91 -33.00
N PHE A 111 -23.91 19.20 -32.83
CA PHE A 111 -24.69 20.00 -33.80
C PHE A 111 -24.05 21.36 -34.05
N VAL A 112 -24.20 21.91 -35.26
CA VAL A 112 -23.71 23.27 -35.55
C VAL A 112 -24.36 24.30 -34.61
N SER A 113 -25.67 24.19 -34.37
CA SER A 113 -26.44 25.04 -33.43
C SER A 113 -26.03 26.53 -33.47
N PRO A 114 -26.17 27.19 -34.64
CA PRO A 114 -25.51 28.48 -34.91
C PRO A 114 -26.08 29.65 -34.13
N PHE A 115 -27.34 29.58 -33.70
CA PHE A 115 -28.03 30.68 -33.04
C PHE A 115 -27.97 30.55 -31.53
N LYS A 116 -27.59 31.64 -30.85
CA LYS A 116 -27.50 31.76 -29.40
C LYS A 116 -28.83 31.47 -28.73
N LYS A 117 -29.93 32.02 -29.26
CA LYS A 117 -31.31 31.80 -28.78
C LYS A 117 -31.63 30.30 -28.62
N ASP A 118 -31.20 29.47 -29.57
CA ASP A 118 -31.53 28.04 -29.56
C ASP A 118 -30.70 27.27 -28.54
N ARG A 119 -29.41 27.63 -28.39
CA ARG A 119 -28.53 27.06 -27.37
C ARG A 119 -28.98 27.45 -25.96
N GLU A 120 -29.35 28.72 -25.76
CA GLU A 120 -29.92 29.21 -24.50
C GLU A 120 -31.24 28.51 -24.15
N ARG A 121 -32.11 28.27 -25.14
CA ARG A 121 -33.33 27.48 -24.95
C ARG A 121 -32.99 26.06 -24.50
N ALA A 122 -32.04 25.40 -25.15
CA ALA A 122 -31.62 24.05 -24.77
C ALA A 122 -31.06 24.01 -23.34
N ALA A 123 -30.20 24.97 -22.98
CA ALA A 123 -29.64 25.09 -21.63
C ALA A 123 -30.74 25.35 -20.59
N LYS A 124 -31.66 26.27 -20.87
CA LYS A 124 -32.80 26.59 -19.99
C LYS A 124 -33.67 25.37 -19.74
N LEU A 125 -33.99 24.59 -20.78
CA LEU A 125 -34.78 23.36 -20.69
C LEU A 125 -34.18 22.35 -19.71
N HIS A 126 -32.85 22.20 -19.70
CA HIS A 126 -32.15 21.29 -18.79
C HIS A 126 -32.08 21.85 -17.37
N ARG A 127 -31.78 23.14 -17.22
CA ARG A 127 -31.71 23.80 -15.90
C ARG A 127 -33.06 23.78 -15.17
N GLU A 128 -34.17 24.06 -15.87
CA GLU A 128 -35.52 23.97 -15.30
C GLU A 128 -35.87 22.53 -14.86
N ALA A 129 -35.27 21.54 -15.51
CA ALA A 129 -35.40 20.15 -15.13
C ALA A 129 -34.38 19.72 -14.06
N ASN A 130 -33.55 20.61 -13.50
CA ASN A 130 -32.43 20.28 -12.61
C ASN A 130 -31.48 19.22 -13.20
N LEU A 131 -31.09 19.38 -14.47
CA LEU A 131 -30.10 18.54 -15.15
C LEU A 131 -28.87 19.38 -15.52
N PRO A 132 -27.65 18.89 -15.30
CA PRO A 132 -26.45 19.55 -15.76
C PRO A 132 -26.43 19.64 -17.30
N PHE A 133 -26.03 20.80 -17.80
CA PHE A 133 -25.88 21.10 -19.22
C PHE A 133 -24.57 21.85 -19.40
N PHE A 134 -23.71 21.34 -20.27
CA PHE A 134 -22.38 21.90 -20.53
C PHE A 134 -22.29 22.34 -22.00
N GLU A 135 -22.17 23.64 -22.26
CA GLU A 135 -21.94 24.19 -23.59
C GLU A 135 -20.44 24.14 -23.93
N VAL A 136 -20.09 23.27 -24.88
CA VAL A 136 -18.73 23.10 -25.40
C VAL A 136 -18.61 23.85 -26.72
N PHE A 137 -17.87 24.96 -26.71
CA PHE A 137 -17.55 25.68 -27.94
C PHE A 137 -16.33 25.06 -28.60
N VAL A 138 -16.52 24.47 -29.78
CA VAL A 138 -15.42 23.96 -30.61
C VAL A 138 -14.92 25.10 -31.48
N ASP A 139 -13.99 25.86 -30.92
CA ASP A 139 -13.45 27.09 -31.49
C ASP A 139 -12.44 26.77 -32.59
N THR A 140 -12.81 27.05 -33.83
CA THR A 140 -11.98 26.84 -35.00
C THR A 140 -12.39 27.85 -36.05
N SER A 141 -11.42 28.56 -36.62
CA SER A 141 -11.70 29.62 -37.59
C SER A 141 -12.40 29.08 -38.84
N LEU A 142 -13.13 29.96 -39.52
CA LEU A 142 -13.79 29.62 -40.78
C LEU A 142 -12.77 29.17 -41.83
N GLU A 143 -11.62 29.85 -41.95
CA GLU A 143 -10.60 29.47 -42.94
C GLU A 143 -10.08 28.06 -42.71
N GLU A 144 -9.84 27.68 -41.46
CA GLU A 144 -9.39 26.33 -41.12
C GLU A 144 -10.50 25.28 -41.38
N CYS A 145 -11.76 25.60 -41.09
CA CYS A 145 -12.89 24.74 -41.41
C CYS A 145 -13.06 24.53 -42.93
N GLU A 146 -12.92 25.59 -43.71
CA GLU A 146 -12.93 25.55 -45.18
C GLU A 146 -11.73 24.78 -45.74
N ARG A 147 -10.54 24.93 -45.15
CA ARG A 147 -9.36 24.17 -45.55
C ARG A 147 -9.53 22.67 -45.31
N ARG A 148 -10.20 22.29 -44.22
CA ARG A 148 -10.48 20.88 -43.88
C ARG A 148 -11.54 20.27 -44.80
N ASP A 149 -12.58 21.03 -45.14
CA ASP A 149 -13.79 20.65 -45.91
C ASP A 149 -14.13 19.16 -45.92
N VAL A 150 -14.23 18.56 -44.73
CA VAL A 150 -14.26 17.10 -44.53
C VAL A 150 -15.36 16.41 -45.32
N LYS A 151 -16.50 17.08 -45.52
CA LYS A 151 -17.68 16.56 -46.23
C LYS A 151 -17.87 17.20 -47.62
N GLY A 152 -16.94 18.04 -48.09
CA GLY A 152 -17.05 18.77 -49.36
C GLY A 152 -18.21 19.79 -49.38
N LEU A 153 -18.64 20.26 -48.21
CA LEU A 153 -19.81 21.14 -48.05
C LEU A 153 -19.45 22.60 -48.27
N TYR A 154 -18.25 23.02 -47.87
CA TYR A 154 -17.81 24.40 -48.06
C TYR A 154 -17.59 24.72 -49.53
N LYS A 155 -16.97 23.81 -50.28
CA LYS A 155 -16.85 23.94 -51.74
C LYS A 155 -18.22 24.09 -52.41
N LYS A 156 -19.18 23.23 -52.07
CA LYS A 156 -20.56 23.29 -52.61
C LYS A 156 -21.31 24.55 -52.20
N ALA A 157 -21.08 25.08 -51.00
CA ALA A 157 -21.66 26.34 -50.54
C ALA A 157 -21.09 27.53 -51.31
N ARG A 158 -19.76 27.59 -51.51
CA ARG A 158 -19.09 28.62 -52.31
C ARG A 158 -19.50 28.59 -53.79
N GLU A 159 -19.83 27.41 -54.32
CA GLU A 159 -20.39 27.22 -55.67
C GLU A 159 -21.89 27.57 -55.77
N GLY A 160 -22.55 27.96 -54.65
CA GLY A 160 -23.97 28.33 -54.61
C GLY A 160 -24.95 27.14 -54.68
N ILE A 161 -24.45 25.91 -54.62
CA ILE A 161 -25.25 24.67 -54.66
C ILE A 161 -26.00 24.48 -53.34
N ILE A 162 -25.36 24.81 -52.21
CA ILE A 162 -25.95 24.77 -50.87
C ILE A 162 -26.18 26.21 -50.41
N LYS A 163 -27.45 26.62 -50.30
CA LYS A 163 -27.83 27.94 -49.80
C LYS A 163 -27.98 27.94 -48.27
N ASN A 164 -27.82 29.10 -47.66
CA ASN A 164 -27.96 29.30 -46.20
C ASN A 164 -26.98 28.44 -45.40
N PHE A 165 -25.73 28.32 -45.86
CA PHE A 165 -24.72 27.56 -45.16
C PHE A 165 -24.08 28.41 -44.04
N THR A 166 -24.08 27.89 -42.82
CA THR A 166 -23.50 28.56 -41.65
C THR A 166 -22.01 28.83 -41.85
N GLY A 167 -21.59 30.08 -41.66
CA GLY A 167 -20.23 30.57 -41.88
C GLY A 167 -20.00 31.19 -43.27
N ILE A 168 -20.90 30.94 -44.25
CA ILE A 168 -20.81 31.53 -45.60
C ILE A 168 -21.94 32.54 -45.81
N ASP A 169 -23.16 32.05 -45.97
CA ASP A 169 -24.35 32.88 -46.25
C ASP A 169 -25.18 33.14 -44.98
N GLN A 170 -24.99 32.32 -43.94
CA GLN A 170 -25.65 32.47 -42.65
C GLN A 170 -24.62 32.69 -41.54
N PRO A 171 -24.80 33.67 -40.63
CA PRO A 171 -23.87 33.89 -39.53
C PRO A 171 -23.87 32.73 -38.52
N TYR A 172 -22.72 32.56 -37.86
CA TYR A 172 -22.58 31.75 -36.66
C TYR A 172 -22.40 32.70 -35.46
N GLU A 173 -23.26 32.60 -34.46
CA GLU A 173 -23.18 33.41 -33.24
C GLU A 173 -22.33 32.65 -32.21
N THR A 174 -21.11 33.14 -31.96
CA THR A 174 -20.20 32.56 -30.98
C THR A 174 -20.80 32.59 -29.57
N PRO A 175 -20.66 31.52 -28.77
CA PRO A 175 -21.09 31.53 -27.37
C PRO A 175 -20.31 32.59 -26.55
N ASP A 176 -21.01 33.42 -25.78
CA ASP A 176 -20.37 34.44 -24.94
C ASP A 176 -19.72 33.85 -23.68
N ASN A 177 -20.37 32.85 -23.07
CA ASN A 177 -19.94 32.19 -21.84
C ASN A 177 -20.10 30.67 -21.95
N PRO A 178 -19.35 29.99 -22.84
CA PRO A 178 -19.36 28.54 -22.88
C PRO A 178 -18.75 27.97 -21.60
N ASP A 179 -19.20 26.79 -21.16
CA ASP A 179 -18.59 26.08 -20.02
C ASP A 179 -17.14 25.69 -20.32
N ILE A 180 -16.83 25.42 -21.59
CA ILE A 180 -15.46 25.27 -22.08
C ILE A 180 -15.35 25.66 -23.55
N SER A 181 -14.20 26.25 -23.93
CA SER A 181 -13.82 26.45 -25.33
C SER A 181 -12.63 25.54 -25.66
N VAL A 182 -12.72 24.79 -26.77
CA VAL A 182 -11.69 23.86 -27.22
C VAL A 182 -11.17 24.22 -28.60
N GLU A 183 -9.89 24.60 -28.67
CA GLU A 183 -9.22 25.03 -29.90
C GLU A 183 -8.61 23.85 -30.67
N THR A 184 -9.37 23.27 -31.62
CA THR A 184 -8.93 22.07 -32.36
C THR A 184 -7.90 22.34 -33.46
N ALA A 185 -7.62 23.61 -33.76
CA ALA A 185 -6.57 24.00 -34.71
C ALA A 185 -5.18 23.96 -34.07
N LYS A 186 -5.11 24.17 -32.74
CA LYS A 186 -3.84 24.23 -31.98
C LYS A 186 -3.56 22.95 -31.21
N ASN A 187 -4.60 22.21 -30.83
CA ASN A 187 -4.50 21.02 -30.00
C ASN A 187 -4.89 19.76 -30.77
N ASN A 188 -4.30 18.62 -30.40
CA ASN A 188 -4.73 17.32 -30.88
C ASN A 188 -6.00 16.85 -30.15
N VAL A 189 -6.54 15.71 -30.57
CA VAL A 189 -7.77 15.15 -30.02
C VAL A 189 -7.58 14.75 -28.55
N GLU A 190 -6.41 14.22 -28.18
CA GLU A 190 -6.12 13.76 -26.83
C GLU A 190 -6.14 14.90 -25.81
N VAL A 191 -5.51 16.05 -26.14
CA VAL A 191 -5.50 17.25 -25.27
C VAL A 191 -6.91 17.82 -25.13
N CYS A 192 -7.66 17.92 -26.23
CA CYS A 192 -9.06 18.37 -26.17
C CYS A 192 -9.92 17.42 -25.35
N LEU A 193 -9.72 16.10 -25.48
CA LEU A 193 -10.44 15.09 -24.70
C LEU A 193 -10.14 15.21 -23.20
N GLU A 194 -8.87 15.41 -22.83
CA GLU A 194 -8.46 15.61 -21.44
C GLU A 194 -9.17 16.81 -20.81
N GLN A 195 -9.27 17.94 -21.54
CA GLN A 195 -10.02 19.12 -21.11
C GLN A 195 -11.50 18.81 -20.84
N LEU A 196 -12.16 18.05 -21.71
CA LEU A 196 -13.57 17.65 -21.55
C LEU A 196 -13.75 16.72 -20.35
N VAL A 197 -12.86 15.75 -20.17
CA VAL A 197 -12.89 14.82 -19.02
C VAL A 197 -12.67 15.59 -17.71
N HIS A 198 -11.74 16.55 -17.69
CA HIS A 198 -11.50 17.44 -16.55
C HIS A 198 -12.76 18.19 -16.13
N MET A 199 -13.43 18.85 -17.06
CA MET A 199 -14.68 19.57 -16.82
C MET A 199 -15.77 18.66 -16.22
N LEU A 200 -15.94 17.44 -16.74
CA LEU A 200 -16.92 16.47 -16.22
C LEU A 200 -16.59 16.01 -14.81
N VAL A 201 -15.31 15.89 -14.45
CA VAL A 201 -14.89 15.51 -13.09
C VAL A 201 -15.10 16.64 -12.09
N GLU A 202 -14.71 17.87 -12.45
CA GLU A 202 -14.87 19.05 -11.59
C GLU A 202 -16.34 19.29 -11.23
N ASN A 203 -17.24 19.03 -12.19
CA ASN A 203 -18.69 19.10 -11.99
C ASN A 203 -19.30 17.84 -11.35
N GLY A 204 -18.48 16.85 -11.00
CA GLY A 204 -18.91 15.63 -10.31
C GLY A 204 -19.86 14.75 -11.14
N ILE A 205 -19.75 14.80 -12.47
CA ILE A 205 -20.47 13.92 -13.40
C ILE A 205 -19.81 12.54 -13.46
N ILE A 206 -18.47 12.54 -13.54
CA ILE A 206 -17.67 11.31 -13.60
C ILE A 206 -16.66 11.27 -12.44
N PRO A 207 -16.20 10.08 -11.99
CA PRO A 207 -15.29 9.96 -10.85
C PRO A 207 -13.92 10.60 -11.10
N ARG A 208 -13.30 11.19 -10.07
CA ARG A 208 -11.99 11.85 -10.19
C ARG A 208 -10.86 10.91 -10.56
N ALA A 209 -10.92 9.66 -10.12
CA ALA A 209 -9.96 8.64 -10.54
C ALA A 209 -9.93 8.33 -12.05
N LEU A 210 -10.87 8.84 -12.85
CA LEU A 210 -10.77 8.77 -14.31
C LEU A 210 -9.81 9.81 -14.87
N LEU A 211 -9.55 10.90 -14.16
CA LEU A 211 -8.51 11.82 -14.57
C LEU A 211 -7.17 11.10 -14.66
N VAL A 212 -6.56 11.18 -15.83
CA VAL A 212 -5.25 10.62 -16.08
C VAL A 212 -4.24 11.63 -15.56
N GLY A 213 -3.56 11.33 -14.46
CA GLY A 213 -2.47 12.19 -13.99
C GLY A 213 -2.38 12.33 -12.48
N VAL A 214 -1.65 13.35 -12.07
CA VAL A 214 -1.46 13.73 -10.67
C VAL A 214 -2.12 15.07 -10.44
N HIS A 215 -3.07 15.12 -9.51
CA HIS A 215 -3.78 16.34 -9.18
C HIS A 215 -3.19 16.99 -7.94
N GLU A 216 -2.72 18.21 -8.12
CA GLU A 216 -2.28 19.05 -7.03
C GLU A 216 -3.49 19.67 -6.32
N LEU A 217 -3.32 19.98 -5.04
CA LEU A 217 -4.33 20.64 -4.20
C LEU A 217 -3.91 22.07 -3.84
N LEU A 218 -3.02 22.65 -4.65
CA LEU A 218 -2.61 24.04 -4.55
C LEU A 218 -3.74 24.95 -5.07
N VAL A 219 -4.01 26.03 -4.35
CA VAL A 219 -4.90 27.08 -4.81
C VAL A 219 -4.31 27.71 -6.08
N PRO A 220 -5.10 27.91 -7.15
CA PRO A 220 -4.62 28.59 -8.36
C PRO A 220 -4.02 29.96 -8.03
N ALA A 221 -2.94 30.35 -8.72
CA ALA A 221 -2.19 31.58 -8.43
C ALA A 221 -3.07 32.83 -8.33
N GLN A 222 -4.15 32.91 -9.12
CA GLN A 222 -5.08 34.05 -9.13
C GLN A 222 -5.95 34.13 -7.86
N ARG A 223 -6.12 33.04 -7.12
CA ARG A 223 -6.94 32.94 -5.91
C ARG A 223 -6.14 32.96 -4.61
N VAL A 224 -4.81 32.98 -4.66
CA VAL A 224 -3.94 32.89 -3.47
C VAL A 224 -4.23 34.02 -2.47
N GLU A 225 -4.29 35.27 -2.92
CA GLU A 225 -4.58 36.42 -2.04
C GLU A 225 -5.97 36.34 -1.40
N ALA A 226 -6.98 35.93 -2.18
CA ALA A 226 -8.33 35.71 -1.66
C ALA A 226 -8.35 34.59 -0.60
N ALA A 227 -7.64 33.48 -0.86
CA ALA A 227 -7.52 32.37 0.08
C ALA A 227 -6.76 32.76 1.35
N ARG A 228 -5.69 33.59 1.26
CA ARG A 228 -4.99 34.14 2.44
C ARG A 228 -5.93 34.97 3.31
N HIS A 229 -6.71 35.85 2.69
CA HIS A 229 -7.68 36.67 3.41
C HIS A 229 -8.75 35.79 4.08
N GLU A 230 -9.32 34.82 3.37
CA GLU A 230 -10.27 33.86 3.93
C GLU A 230 -9.66 33.07 5.11
N ALA A 231 -8.44 32.56 4.96
CA ALA A 231 -7.76 31.79 5.99
C ALA A 231 -7.49 32.60 7.28
N SER A 232 -7.41 33.94 7.18
CA SER A 232 -7.19 34.82 8.33
C SER A 232 -8.41 34.99 9.23
N VAL A 233 -9.62 34.80 8.68
CA VAL A 233 -10.89 34.98 9.41
C VAL A 233 -11.48 33.67 9.90
N LEU A 234 -11.10 32.55 9.30
CA LEU A 234 -11.56 31.22 9.70
C LEU A 234 -10.96 30.80 11.06
N PRO A 235 -11.66 29.97 11.84
CA PRO A 235 -11.07 29.29 12.99
C PRO A 235 -9.87 28.46 12.54
N SER A 236 -8.88 28.28 13.41
CA SER A 236 -7.61 27.66 13.01
C SER A 236 -7.11 26.59 13.98
N VAL A 237 -6.41 25.60 13.43
CA VAL A 237 -5.68 24.56 14.16
C VAL A 237 -4.19 24.70 13.86
N GLU A 238 -3.36 24.62 14.89
CA GLU A 238 -1.91 24.56 14.73
C GLU A 238 -1.50 23.11 14.43
N ILE A 239 -0.72 22.91 13.37
CA ILE A 239 -0.29 21.60 12.93
C ILE A 239 1.20 21.38 13.19
N SER A 240 1.61 20.12 13.38
CA SER A 240 3.01 19.79 13.60
C SER A 240 3.82 19.82 12.30
N THR A 241 5.15 19.71 12.41
CA THR A 241 6.03 19.56 11.25
C THR A 241 5.73 18.30 10.44
N VAL A 242 5.34 17.19 11.10
CA VAL A 242 4.96 15.95 10.41
C VAL A 242 3.65 16.12 9.65
N ASP A 243 2.70 16.85 10.22
CA ASP A 243 1.44 17.18 9.54
C ASP A 243 1.68 18.08 8.33
N LEU A 244 2.60 19.05 8.42
CA LEU A 244 2.99 19.88 7.28
C LEU A 244 3.61 19.05 6.15
N GLN A 245 4.40 18.02 6.48
CA GLN A 245 4.91 17.07 5.49
C GLN A 245 3.79 16.29 4.81
N TRP A 246 2.75 15.88 5.55
CA TRP A 246 1.55 15.27 4.95
C TRP A 246 0.74 16.26 4.10
N VAL A 247 0.62 17.52 4.53
CA VAL A 247 0.05 18.60 3.71
C VAL A 247 0.83 18.75 2.41
N GLN A 248 2.17 18.73 2.45
CA GLN A 248 2.99 18.76 1.24
C GLN A 248 2.72 17.55 0.34
N VAL A 249 2.71 16.33 0.89
CA VAL A 249 2.38 15.09 0.17
C VAL A 249 1.04 15.18 -0.56
N LEU A 250 0.01 15.69 0.11
CA LEU A 250 -1.32 15.89 -0.45
C LEU A 250 -1.31 16.99 -1.51
N SER A 251 -0.72 18.15 -1.21
CA SER A 251 -0.71 19.34 -2.07
C SER A 251 -0.05 19.10 -3.43
N GLU A 252 1.03 18.31 -3.45
CA GLU A 252 1.78 17.98 -4.67
C GLU A 252 1.16 16.77 -5.40
N GLY A 253 0.08 16.20 -4.88
CA GLY A 253 -0.68 15.15 -5.55
C GLY A 253 -0.08 13.73 -5.46
N TRP A 254 0.91 13.49 -4.60
CA TRP A 254 1.49 12.15 -4.38
C TRP A 254 0.44 11.10 -3.99
N ALA A 255 -0.62 11.54 -3.31
CA ALA A 255 -1.73 10.70 -2.86
C ALA A 255 -2.98 10.78 -3.77
N SER A 256 -2.85 11.26 -5.02
CA SER A 256 -3.97 11.30 -5.98
C SER A 256 -4.67 9.93 -6.09
N PRO A 257 -6.01 9.87 -6.01
CA PRO A 257 -6.97 10.96 -6.22
C PRO A 257 -7.51 11.65 -4.95
N LEU A 258 -6.88 11.48 -3.77
CA LEU A 258 -7.37 12.11 -2.54
C LEU A 258 -7.52 13.63 -2.71
N LYS A 259 -8.62 14.18 -2.19
CA LYS A 259 -8.93 15.62 -2.20
C LYS A 259 -8.39 16.37 -0.99
N GLY A 260 -7.83 15.65 -0.03
CA GLY A 260 -7.32 16.17 1.23
C GLY A 260 -7.03 15.04 2.20
N PHE A 261 -7.08 15.31 3.50
CA PHE A 261 -6.97 14.27 4.51
C PHE A 261 -8.17 13.33 4.46
N MET A 262 -7.93 12.04 4.68
CA MET A 262 -8.94 11.00 4.46
C MET A 262 -10.17 11.20 5.34
N ARG A 263 -11.35 11.12 4.71
CA ARG A 263 -12.64 10.92 5.39
C ARG A 263 -12.74 9.51 5.96
N GLU A 264 -13.72 9.26 6.83
CA GLU A 264 -13.85 7.97 7.51
C GLU A 264 -13.94 6.81 6.51
N ARG A 265 -14.71 7.01 5.44
CA ARG A 265 -14.89 6.01 4.39
C ARG A 265 -13.57 5.63 3.69
N GLU A 266 -12.73 6.60 3.37
CA GLU A 266 -11.43 6.39 2.72
C GLU A 266 -10.45 5.73 3.69
N TYR A 267 -10.43 6.20 4.94
CA TYR A 267 -9.64 5.65 6.03
C TYR A 267 -9.94 4.15 6.25
N LEU A 268 -11.22 3.79 6.37
CA LEU A 268 -11.64 2.40 6.54
C LEU A 268 -11.26 1.53 5.35
N GLN A 269 -11.43 2.03 4.12
CA GLN A 269 -11.04 1.28 2.93
C GLN A 269 -9.56 0.96 2.92
N ILE A 270 -8.72 1.92 3.30
CA ILE A 270 -7.28 1.73 3.30
C ILE A 270 -6.85 0.76 4.40
N GLN A 271 -7.43 0.89 5.59
CA GLN A 271 -7.15 0.00 6.73
C GLN A 271 -7.52 -1.46 6.46
N HIS A 272 -8.55 -1.71 5.64
CA HIS A 272 -9.06 -3.06 5.38
C HIS A 272 -8.62 -3.64 4.03
N PHE A 273 -8.35 -2.80 3.03
CA PHE A 273 -8.16 -3.24 1.64
C PHE A 273 -6.87 -2.74 1.00
N ASN A 274 -6.13 -1.83 1.64
CA ASN A 274 -4.95 -1.17 1.06
C ASN A 274 -5.22 -0.50 -0.31
N CYS A 275 -6.48 -0.13 -0.57
CA CYS A 275 -6.94 0.47 -1.81
C CYS A 275 -8.16 1.35 -1.57
N LEU A 276 -8.31 2.39 -2.38
CA LEU A 276 -9.60 3.04 -2.59
C LEU A 276 -10.41 2.23 -3.60
N LEU A 277 -11.68 1.98 -3.29
CA LEU A 277 -12.59 1.16 -4.10
C LEU A 277 -13.63 1.97 -4.85
N ASP A 278 -14.03 3.13 -4.32
CA ASP A 278 -15.19 3.89 -4.81
C ASP A 278 -14.96 4.53 -6.17
N GLU A 279 -13.76 5.05 -6.40
CA GLU A 279 -13.44 5.74 -7.65
C GLU A 279 -12.75 4.80 -8.66
N GLY A 280 -12.73 3.49 -8.40
CA GLY A 280 -11.89 2.54 -9.12
C GLY A 280 -10.70 2.14 -8.26
N LYS A 281 -10.21 0.91 -8.48
CA LYS A 281 -9.23 0.27 -7.59
C LYS A 281 -7.87 0.97 -7.68
N SER A 282 -7.65 1.98 -6.85
CA SER A 282 -6.38 2.70 -6.72
C SER A 282 -5.62 2.21 -5.49
N SER A 283 -4.31 1.96 -5.64
CA SER A 283 -3.45 1.50 -4.55
C SER A 283 -3.12 2.64 -3.60
N LEU A 284 -3.59 2.55 -2.35
CA LEU A 284 -3.25 3.45 -1.25
C LEU A 284 -3.30 2.61 0.04
N SER A 285 -2.15 2.40 0.67
CA SER A 285 -1.99 1.40 1.74
C SER A 285 -1.72 1.99 3.12
N ILE A 286 -1.50 3.31 3.23
CA ILE A 286 -1.22 3.96 4.51
C ILE A 286 -2.29 5.02 4.80
N PRO A 287 -2.71 5.19 6.07
CA PRO A 287 -3.61 6.28 6.44
C PRO A 287 -2.91 7.66 6.34
N ILE A 288 -3.47 8.56 5.53
CA ILE A 288 -3.07 9.99 5.45
C ILE A 288 -4.19 10.80 6.09
N VAL A 289 -4.03 11.07 7.39
CA VAL A 289 -5.06 11.60 8.27
C VAL A 289 -4.49 12.71 9.14
N LEU A 290 -5.33 13.65 9.57
CA LEU A 290 -4.97 14.72 10.50
C LEU A 290 -5.57 14.41 11.87
N PRO A 291 -4.76 14.05 12.89
CA PRO A 291 -5.25 13.84 14.25
C PRO A 291 -5.51 15.18 14.95
N ILE A 292 -6.61 15.26 15.69
CA ILE A 292 -6.97 16.42 16.51
C ILE A 292 -7.45 15.99 17.89
N THR A 293 -7.29 16.87 18.86
CA THR A 293 -7.77 16.66 20.24
C THR A 293 -9.29 16.77 20.32
N THR A 294 -9.87 16.23 21.38
CA THR A 294 -11.30 16.36 21.67
C THR A 294 -11.73 17.83 21.78
N ASP A 295 -10.90 18.68 22.37
CA ASP A 295 -11.19 20.11 22.53
C ASP A 295 -11.22 20.84 21.18
N GLU A 296 -10.30 20.51 20.26
CA GLU A 296 -10.30 21.06 18.91
C GLU A 296 -11.52 20.58 18.12
N LYS A 297 -11.85 19.28 18.22
CA LYS A 297 -13.04 18.72 17.58
C LYS A 297 -14.31 19.41 18.03
N GLU A 298 -14.48 19.66 19.34
CA GLU A 298 -15.67 20.35 19.85
C GLU A 298 -15.74 21.82 19.42
N LYS A 299 -14.59 22.48 19.20
CA LYS A 299 -14.54 23.86 18.66
C LYS A 299 -14.89 23.93 17.17
N LEU A 300 -14.62 22.88 16.40
CA LEU A 300 -14.69 22.90 14.93
C LEU A 300 -15.89 22.14 14.34
N LYS A 301 -16.58 21.30 15.12
CA LYS A 301 -17.63 20.38 14.64
C LYS A 301 -18.75 21.04 13.80
N ASP A 302 -19.07 22.31 14.09
CA ASP A 302 -20.15 23.06 13.43
C ASP A 302 -19.64 24.01 12.33
N THR A 303 -18.34 23.97 12.02
CA THR A 303 -17.71 24.83 11.00
C THR A 303 -17.73 24.19 9.62
N SER A 304 -18.00 24.99 8.58
CA SER A 304 -17.95 24.52 7.19
C SER A 304 -16.53 24.49 6.62
N ALA A 305 -15.61 25.26 7.21
CA ALA A 305 -14.19 25.29 6.89
C ALA A 305 -13.35 25.82 8.06
N PHE A 306 -12.07 25.44 8.11
CA PHE A 306 -11.10 25.96 9.07
C PHE A 306 -9.68 26.01 8.48
N THR A 307 -8.82 26.83 9.07
CA THR A 307 -7.44 27.06 8.62
C THR A 307 -6.45 26.13 9.33
N LEU A 308 -5.55 25.51 8.58
CA LEU A 308 -4.34 24.88 9.12
C LEU A 308 -3.23 25.92 9.22
N LYS A 309 -2.64 26.06 10.40
CA LYS A 309 -1.51 26.95 10.67
C LYS A 309 -0.26 26.16 11.03
N TYR A 310 0.88 26.60 10.51
CA TYR A 310 2.18 26.08 10.88
C TYR A 310 3.10 27.23 11.28
N ASN A 311 3.66 27.16 12.48
CA ASN A 311 4.38 28.25 13.13
C ASN A 311 3.59 29.57 13.09
N GLY A 312 2.29 29.48 13.36
CA GLY A 312 1.35 30.62 13.35
C GLY A 312 0.97 31.16 11.96
N SER A 313 1.58 30.66 10.87
CA SER A 313 1.27 31.09 9.50
C SER A 313 0.21 30.20 8.86
N PRO A 314 -0.81 30.75 8.17
CA PRO A 314 -1.81 29.95 7.47
C PRO A 314 -1.19 29.24 6.27
N VAL A 315 -1.34 27.92 6.19
CA VAL A 315 -0.78 27.10 5.10
C VAL A 315 -1.83 26.46 4.22
N ALA A 316 -3.01 26.11 4.77
CA ALA A 316 -4.08 25.47 4.02
C ALA A 316 -5.45 25.77 4.64
N ILE A 317 -6.51 25.61 3.85
CA ILE A 317 -7.90 25.64 4.29
C ILE A 317 -8.46 24.22 4.16
N MET A 318 -9.02 23.70 5.25
CA MET A 318 -9.80 22.46 5.24
C MET A 318 -11.28 22.79 5.06
N ARG A 319 -11.92 22.25 4.02
CA ARG A 319 -13.34 22.46 3.72
C ARG A 319 -14.16 21.19 3.95
N MET A 320 -15.42 21.39 4.31
CA MET A 320 -16.40 20.32 4.58
C MET A 320 -15.81 19.25 5.52
N PRO A 321 -15.33 19.65 6.71
CA PRO A 321 -14.64 18.72 7.59
C PRO A 321 -15.59 17.65 8.14
N GLU A 322 -15.05 16.45 8.30
CA GLU A 322 -15.72 15.30 8.89
C GLU A 322 -14.85 14.75 10.01
N PHE A 323 -15.41 14.61 11.21
CA PHE A 323 -14.70 14.18 12.41
C PHE A 323 -15.12 12.75 12.79
N PHE A 324 -14.15 11.86 12.95
CA PHE A 324 -14.40 10.46 13.28
C PHE A 324 -13.33 9.92 14.25
N GLU A 325 -13.63 8.78 14.90
CA GLU A 325 -12.75 8.21 15.91
C GLU A 325 -11.42 7.73 15.32
N HIS A 326 -10.32 8.04 15.99
CA HIS A 326 -9.00 7.61 15.54
C HIS A 326 -8.77 6.10 15.75
N ARG A 327 -9.30 5.52 16.84
CA ARG A 327 -9.14 4.10 17.21
C ARG A 327 -7.69 3.63 17.06
N LYS A 328 -6.77 4.33 17.75
CA LYS A 328 -5.30 4.24 17.58
C LYS A 328 -4.75 2.82 17.64
N GLU A 329 -5.23 1.98 18.56
CA GLU A 329 -4.80 0.59 18.67
C GLU A 329 -5.14 -0.22 17.40
N GLU A 330 -6.39 -0.13 16.93
CA GLU A 330 -6.83 -0.76 15.70
C GLU A 330 -6.02 -0.24 14.51
N ARG A 331 -5.77 1.08 14.46
CA ARG A 331 -4.95 1.69 13.41
C ARG A 331 -3.57 1.10 13.36
N CYS A 332 -2.91 1.06 14.52
CA CYS A 332 -1.55 0.59 14.61
C CYS A 332 -1.45 -0.91 14.26
N ALA A 333 -2.37 -1.72 14.79
CA ALA A 333 -2.41 -3.15 14.51
C ALA A 333 -2.56 -3.44 13.01
N ARG A 334 -3.45 -2.72 12.31
CA ARG A 334 -3.70 -2.93 10.87
C ARG A 334 -2.59 -2.38 9.98
N THR A 335 -2.08 -1.18 10.28
CA THR A 335 -1.05 -0.53 9.47
C THR A 335 0.32 -1.20 9.64
N PHE A 336 0.74 -1.46 10.89
CA PHE A 336 2.09 -1.93 11.20
C PHE A 336 2.18 -3.42 11.51
N GLY A 337 1.07 -4.12 11.73
CA GLY A 337 1.07 -5.52 12.20
C GLY A 337 1.51 -5.68 13.65
N THR A 338 1.58 -4.58 14.42
CA THR A 338 1.95 -4.53 15.83
C THR A 338 1.36 -3.27 16.46
N THR A 339 1.17 -3.27 17.77
CA THR A 339 0.76 -2.10 18.57
C THR A 339 1.83 -1.65 19.56
N ASN A 340 3.05 -2.21 19.44
CA ASN A 340 4.13 -1.96 20.39
C ASN A 340 4.55 -0.47 20.36
N PRO A 341 4.46 0.26 21.49
CA PRO A 341 4.75 1.69 21.56
C PRO A 341 6.24 2.03 21.37
N GLY A 342 7.14 1.04 21.43
CA GLY A 342 8.55 1.23 21.09
C GLY A 342 8.79 1.42 19.59
N HIS A 343 7.81 1.15 18.73
CA HIS A 343 7.88 1.48 17.32
C HIS A 343 7.70 3.00 17.14
N PRO A 344 8.60 3.70 16.43
CA PRO A 344 8.70 5.16 16.55
C PRO A 344 7.48 5.89 15.96
N SER A 345 6.89 5.37 14.88
CA SER A 345 5.64 5.92 14.33
C SER A 345 4.39 5.57 15.17
N ILE A 346 4.40 4.44 15.87
CA ILE A 346 3.29 4.06 16.76
C ILE A 346 3.30 4.99 17.97
N LYS A 347 4.48 5.29 18.51
CA LYS A 347 4.65 6.27 19.59
C LYS A 347 3.98 7.61 19.24
N MET A 348 4.30 8.19 18.08
CA MET A 348 3.69 9.45 17.63
C MET A 348 2.16 9.34 17.47
N ILE A 349 1.65 8.22 16.95
CA ILE A 349 0.20 8.00 16.81
C ILE A 349 -0.47 7.91 18.18
N MET A 350 0.14 7.22 19.15
CA MET A 350 -0.41 7.08 20.50
C MET A 350 -0.46 8.43 21.24
N GLU A 351 0.55 9.27 21.04
CA GLU A 351 0.67 10.62 21.63
C GLU A 351 -0.21 11.68 20.94
N SER A 352 -0.74 11.40 19.74
CA SER A 352 -1.60 12.32 18.98
C SER A 352 -3.03 12.41 19.52
N GLY A 353 -3.90 13.21 18.90
CA GLY A 353 -5.31 13.34 19.28
C GLY A 353 -6.16 12.07 19.07
N ASP A 354 -7.29 11.98 19.78
CA ASP A 354 -8.21 10.82 19.74
C ASP A 354 -9.22 10.88 18.59
N TRP A 355 -9.30 12.02 17.91
CA TRP A 355 -10.14 12.22 16.73
C TRP A 355 -9.28 12.39 15.48
N LEU A 356 -9.85 12.01 14.34
CA LEU A 356 -9.33 12.34 13.03
C LEU A 356 -10.27 13.31 12.34
N VAL A 357 -9.72 14.21 11.54
CA VAL A 357 -10.49 15.08 10.65
C VAL A 357 -10.11 14.83 9.20
N GLY A 358 -11.12 14.50 8.39
CA GLY A 358 -11.03 14.39 6.93
C GLY A 358 -11.75 15.55 6.26
N GLY A 359 -11.38 15.88 5.03
CA GLY A 359 -11.96 17.01 4.32
C GLY A 359 -11.28 17.33 3.00
N ASP A 360 -11.81 18.34 2.31
CA ASP A 360 -11.26 18.83 1.06
C ASP A 360 -10.21 19.89 1.38
N LEU A 361 -8.96 19.68 0.95
CA LEU A 361 -7.82 20.51 1.33
C LEU A 361 -7.47 21.49 0.21
N GLU A 362 -7.41 22.77 0.52
CA GLU A 362 -6.90 23.83 -0.35
C GLU A 362 -5.61 24.38 0.24
N VAL A 363 -4.47 24.07 -0.38
CA VAL A 363 -3.16 24.53 0.10
C VAL A 363 -2.83 25.86 -0.55
N ILE A 364 -2.62 26.88 0.27
CA ILE A 364 -2.58 28.28 -0.18
C ILE A 364 -1.36 28.52 -1.08
N GLU A 365 -0.21 27.98 -0.68
CA GLU A 365 1.04 28.11 -1.41
C GLU A 365 1.85 26.82 -1.36
N ARG A 366 2.77 26.68 -2.32
CA ARG A 366 3.71 25.55 -2.33
C ARG A 366 4.60 25.57 -1.09
N ILE A 367 4.66 24.44 -0.40
CA ILE A 367 5.51 24.26 0.78
C ILE A 367 6.99 24.33 0.38
N ARG A 368 7.73 25.21 1.06
CA ARG A 368 9.18 25.37 0.96
C ARG A 368 9.79 25.22 2.35
N TRP A 369 10.89 24.47 2.44
CA TRP A 369 11.55 24.20 3.72
C TRP A 369 12.70 25.16 4.01
N ASN A 370 13.20 25.85 2.98
CA ASN A 370 14.30 26.83 3.08
C ASN A 370 15.56 26.26 3.76
N ASP A 371 15.82 24.97 3.56
CA ASP A 371 16.94 24.22 4.15
C ASP A 371 18.08 23.99 3.14
N GLY A 372 18.06 24.70 2.01
CA GLY A 372 19.01 24.54 0.90
C GLY A 372 18.74 23.33 -0.02
N LEU A 373 17.71 22.53 0.27
CA LEU A 373 17.39 21.31 -0.49
C LEU A 373 16.12 21.40 -1.33
N ASP A 374 15.40 22.53 -1.30
CA ASP A 374 14.12 22.69 -2.03
C ASP A 374 14.24 22.50 -3.55
N LYS A 375 15.42 22.75 -4.13
CA LYS A 375 15.70 22.46 -5.55
C LYS A 375 15.59 20.97 -5.91
N TYR A 376 15.68 20.07 -4.93
CA TYR A 376 15.51 18.64 -5.12
C TYR A 376 14.08 18.18 -4.81
N ARG A 377 13.23 19.02 -4.20
CA ARG A 377 11.83 18.69 -3.87
C ARG A 377 10.92 18.94 -5.07
N LEU A 378 11.07 18.08 -6.07
CA LEU A 378 10.28 18.11 -7.30
C LEU A 378 8.92 17.45 -7.09
N THR A 379 7.84 18.08 -7.54
CA THR A 379 6.50 17.48 -7.54
C THR A 379 6.44 16.30 -8.54
N PRO A 380 5.45 15.41 -8.45
CA PRO A 380 5.23 14.37 -9.44
C PRO A 380 5.10 14.92 -10.88
N ASN A 381 4.45 16.07 -11.05
CA ASN A 381 4.29 16.71 -12.35
C ASN A 381 5.61 17.30 -12.86
N GLU A 382 6.40 17.93 -11.99
CA GLU A 382 7.75 18.40 -12.35
C GLU A 382 8.68 17.24 -12.71
N LEU A 383 8.59 16.10 -12.01
CA LEU A 383 9.34 14.89 -12.35
C LEU A 383 8.94 14.35 -13.73
N ARG A 384 7.64 14.25 -14.02
CA ARG A 384 7.13 13.85 -15.34
C ARG A 384 7.64 14.77 -16.44
N ALA A 385 7.57 16.08 -16.23
CA ALA A 385 8.10 17.07 -17.16
C ALA A 385 9.60 16.90 -17.39
N LYS A 386 10.37 16.67 -16.32
CA LYS A 386 11.82 16.40 -16.39
C LYS A 386 12.13 15.13 -17.16
N PHE A 387 11.37 14.05 -16.97
CA PHE A 387 11.56 12.82 -17.76
C PHE A 387 11.23 13.01 -19.23
N ALA A 388 10.21 13.81 -19.55
CA ALA A 388 9.88 14.17 -20.93
C ALA A 388 10.99 15.02 -21.58
N GLU A 389 11.53 16.01 -20.86
CA GLU A 389 12.68 16.83 -21.30
C GLU A 389 13.92 15.96 -21.58
N MET A 390 14.21 15.01 -20.69
CA MET A 390 15.28 14.03 -20.85
C MET A 390 15.01 13.00 -21.96
N LYS A 391 13.82 13.02 -22.58
CA LYS A 391 13.36 12.03 -23.57
C LYS A 391 13.50 10.60 -23.04
N ALA A 392 13.13 10.39 -21.78
CA ALA A 392 13.13 9.06 -21.17
C ALA A 392 12.03 8.20 -21.81
N ASP A 393 12.38 7.00 -22.26
CA ASP A 393 11.40 6.01 -22.75
C ASP A 393 11.08 4.91 -21.72
N ALA A 394 11.85 4.88 -20.63
CA ALA A 394 11.57 4.13 -19.42
C ALA A 394 12.08 4.89 -18.19
N VAL A 395 11.33 4.88 -17.10
CA VAL A 395 11.74 5.44 -15.81
C VAL A 395 11.68 4.33 -14.76
N PHE A 396 12.80 4.12 -14.07
CA PHE A 396 12.90 3.14 -12.98
C PHE A 396 13.28 3.84 -11.68
N ALA A 397 12.58 3.53 -10.60
CA ALA A 397 12.72 4.24 -9.32
C ALA A 397 13.43 3.39 -8.27
N PHE A 398 14.27 4.07 -7.48
CA PHE A 398 14.91 3.51 -6.29
C PHE A 398 14.57 4.36 -5.06
N GLN A 399 13.73 3.81 -4.18
CA GLN A 399 13.42 4.39 -2.86
C GLN A 399 14.55 4.11 -1.89
N LEU A 400 14.94 5.13 -1.12
CA LEU A 400 15.94 4.99 -0.06
C LEU A 400 15.72 5.96 1.08
N ARG A 401 16.12 5.54 2.29
CA ARG A 401 16.28 6.39 3.48
C ARG A 401 17.69 6.34 4.05
N ASN A 402 18.54 5.50 3.48
CA ASN A 402 19.90 5.22 3.94
C ASN A 402 20.91 5.70 2.89
N PRO A 403 22.15 5.96 3.30
CA PRO A 403 23.26 6.19 2.36
C PRO A 403 23.48 5.04 1.38
N ILE A 404 23.98 5.37 0.19
CA ILE A 404 24.16 4.43 -0.92
C ILE A 404 25.57 3.84 -0.86
N HIS A 405 25.70 2.52 -0.76
CA HIS A 405 26.95 1.81 -1.04
C HIS A 405 26.90 1.19 -2.44
N ASN A 406 28.03 0.66 -2.93
CA ASN A 406 28.14 0.14 -4.29
C ASN A 406 27.23 -1.06 -4.54
N GLY A 407 26.78 -1.78 -3.50
CA GLY A 407 25.72 -2.78 -3.63
C GLY A 407 24.41 -2.20 -4.16
N HIS A 408 23.95 -1.04 -3.66
CA HIS A 408 22.77 -0.37 -4.20
C HIS A 408 23.02 0.12 -5.63
N ALA A 409 24.22 0.68 -5.89
CA ALA A 409 24.61 1.14 -7.22
C ALA A 409 24.58 0.02 -8.26
N LEU A 410 25.13 -1.16 -7.91
CA LEU A 410 25.12 -2.34 -8.77
C LEU A 410 23.70 -2.73 -9.20
N LEU A 411 22.72 -2.66 -8.30
CA LEU A 411 21.33 -2.94 -8.67
C LEU A 411 20.72 -1.91 -9.61
N MET A 412 21.01 -0.63 -9.38
CA MET A 412 20.52 0.44 -10.24
C MET A 412 21.14 0.33 -11.64
N GLN A 413 22.45 0.05 -11.72
CA GLN A 413 23.17 -0.20 -12.96
C GLN A 413 22.63 -1.44 -13.69
N PHE A 414 22.53 -2.58 -13.00
CA PHE A 414 22.00 -3.83 -13.56
C PHE A 414 20.56 -3.68 -14.06
N THR A 415 19.73 -2.91 -13.34
CA THR A 415 18.36 -2.61 -13.78
C THR A 415 18.36 -1.84 -15.09
N ARG A 416 19.21 -0.81 -15.21
CA ARG A 416 19.37 -0.05 -16.45
C ARG A 416 19.81 -0.94 -17.61
N GLU A 417 20.83 -1.77 -17.41
CA GLU A 417 21.33 -2.72 -18.42
C GLU A 417 20.22 -3.66 -18.88
N THR A 418 19.46 -4.23 -17.93
CA THR A 418 18.32 -5.10 -18.24
C THR A 418 17.25 -4.37 -19.08
N LEU A 419 17.01 -3.08 -18.83
CA LEU A 419 16.06 -2.29 -19.63
C LEU A 419 16.60 -1.99 -21.04
N LEU A 420 17.91 -1.73 -21.17
CA LEU A 420 18.55 -1.58 -22.47
C LEU A 420 18.45 -2.88 -23.30
N GLU A 421 18.69 -4.03 -22.68
CA GLU A 421 18.55 -5.35 -23.32
C GLU A 421 17.11 -5.64 -23.76
N ARG A 422 16.12 -5.09 -23.06
CA ARG A 422 14.69 -5.20 -23.41
C ARG A 422 14.28 -4.25 -24.55
N GLY A 423 15.18 -3.40 -25.04
CA GLY A 423 14.95 -2.52 -26.18
C GLY A 423 14.59 -1.07 -25.85
N PHE A 424 14.58 -0.68 -24.56
CA PHE A 424 14.53 0.73 -24.19
C PHE A 424 15.85 1.41 -24.59
N LYS A 425 15.77 2.61 -25.15
CA LYS A 425 16.91 3.38 -25.66
C LYS A 425 17.46 4.35 -24.60
N ASN A 426 16.59 4.90 -23.77
CA ASN A 426 16.96 5.89 -22.75
C ASN A 426 16.28 5.66 -21.38
N PRO A 427 16.60 4.56 -20.69
CA PRO A 427 16.08 4.31 -19.35
C PRO A 427 16.69 5.26 -18.30
N VAL A 428 15.86 6.09 -17.66
CA VAL A 428 16.29 7.07 -16.65
C VAL A 428 16.02 6.56 -15.23
N LEU A 429 17.03 6.66 -14.37
CA LEU A 429 16.92 6.37 -12.94
C LEU A 429 16.28 7.54 -12.20
N LEU A 430 15.23 7.28 -11.44
CA LEU A 430 14.74 8.17 -10.40
C LEU A 430 15.35 7.73 -9.06
N LEU A 431 16.46 8.37 -8.67
CA LEU A 431 17.08 8.17 -7.37
C LEU A 431 16.37 9.06 -6.36
N HIS A 432 15.61 8.44 -5.45
CA HIS A 432 14.52 9.14 -4.77
C HIS A 432 14.58 9.02 -3.25
N PRO A 433 15.57 9.65 -2.58
CA PRO A 433 15.66 9.67 -1.13
C PRO A 433 14.40 10.24 -0.48
N LEU A 434 13.94 9.62 0.59
CA LEU A 434 12.89 10.15 1.45
C LEU A 434 13.43 11.31 2.28
N GLY A 435 12.65 12.39 2.38
CA GLY A 435 13.03 13.63 3.07
C GLY A 435 12.01 14.18 4.06
N GLY A 436 10.89 13.49 4.30
CA GLY A 436 10.07 13.76 5.47
C GLY A 436 10.71 13.22 6.76
N TRP A 437 9.92 13.15 7.82
CA TRP A 437 10.36 12.63 9.12
C TRP A 437 10.95 11.22 9.01
N THR A 438 12.06 11.01 9.73
CA THR A 438 12.73 9.72 9.92
C THR A 438 13.09 9.58 11.40
N LYS A 439 13.19 8.36 11.91
CA LYS A 439 13.59 8.08 13.29
C LYS A 439 15.01 8.57 13.60
N ASP A 440 15.27 8.84 14.88
CA ASP A 440 16.47 9.56 15.35
C ASP A 440 17.82 8.90 14.99
N ASP A 441 17.88 7.57 14.84
CA ASP A 441 19.11 6.87 14.50
C ASP A 441 19.40 6.75 12.98
N ASP A 442 18.47 7.21 12.13
CA ASP A 442 18.72 7.31 10.69
C ASP A 442 19.67 8.49 10.38
N VAL A 443 20.33 8.43 9.22
CA VAL A 443 21.24 9.51 8.81
C VAL A 443 20.41 10.72 8.35
N PRO A 444 20.66 11.94 8.87
CA PRO A 444 19.94 13.15 8.49
C PRO A 444 19.94 13.39 6.97
N LEU A 445 18.84 13.98 6.48
CA LEU A 445 18.64 14.23 5.06
C LEU A 445 19.78 15.03 4.39
N PRO A 446 20.27 16.17 4.93
CA PRO A 446 21.35 16.92 4.29
C PRO A 446 22.62 16.10 4.10
N ILE A 447 22.96 15.25 5.09
CA ILE A 447 24.13 14.36 5.02
C ILE A 447 23.93 13.31 3.93
N ARG A 448 22.73 12.72 3.83
CA ARG A 448 22.40 11.77 2.75
C ARG A 448 22.47 12.43 1.37
N MET A 449 21.93 13.63 1.21
CA MET A 449 21.97 14.34 -0.07
C MET A 449 23.40 14.65 -0.51
N ASN A 450 24.27 15.09 0.40
CA ASN A 450 25.69 15.30 0.12
C ASN A 450 26.42 13.99 -0.23
N GLN A 451 26.04 12.89 0.41
CA GLN A 451 26.57 11.57 0.10
C GLN A 451 26.13 11.07 -1.29
N HIS A 452 24.87 11.30 -1.66
CA HIS A 452 24.34 10.93 -2.98
C HIS A 452 24.94 11.81 -4.08
N ALA A 453 25.16 13.10 -3.84
CA ALA A 453 25.86 13.98 -4.76
C ALA A 453 27.29 13.49 -5.04
N ALA A 454 28.03 13.09 -4.00
CA ALA A 454 29.38 12.54 -4.15
C ALA A 454 29.42 11.28 -5.03
N ILE A 455 28.41 10.41 -4.95
CA ILE A 455 28.31 9.20 -5.79
C ILE A 455 28.15 9.55 -7.27
N MET A 456 27.45 10.64 -7.55
CA MET A 456 27.25 11.15 -8.91
C MET A 456 28.53 11.82 -9.42
N GLU A 457 29.23 12.58 -8.57
CA GLU A 457 30.55 13.16 -8.89
C GLU A 457 31.61 12.10 -9.21
N GLU A 458 31.58 10.97 -8.51
CA GLU A 458 32.49 9.85 -8.74
C GLU A 458 32.03 8.93 -9.89
N ASN A 459 30.96 9.29 -10.62
CA ASN A 459 30.38 8.52 -11.73
C ASN A 459 30.03 7.07 -11.38
N VAL A 460 29.81 6.77 -10.09
CA VAL A 460 29.27 5.47 -9.66
C VAL A 460 27.84 5.33 -10.17
N LEU A 461 27.09 6.43 -10.20
CA LEU A 461 25.86 6.56 -10.98
C LEU A 461 26.06 7.66 -12.01
N ASN A 462 25.62 7.43 -13.23
CA ASN A 462 25.78 8.41 -14.30
C ASN A 462 24.75 9.55 -14.13
N PRO A 463 25.19 10.81 -13.99
CA PRO A 463 24.28 11.94 -13.79
C PRO A 463 23.38 12.24 -14.99
N ASP A 464 23.80 11.93 -16.22
CA ASP A 464 23.04 12.23 -17.44
C ASP A 464 21.76 11.38 -17.57
N ASN A 465 21.73 10.22 -16.92
CA ASN A 465 20.59 9.31 -16.92
C ASN A 465 19.99 9.11 -15.52
N THR A 466 20.28 10.01 -14.58
CA THR A 466 19.79 9.92 -13.21
C THR A 466 19.20 11.23 -12.73
N VAL A 467 17.94 11.19 -12.30
CA VAL A 467 17.27 12.28 -11.61
C VAL A 467 17.34 12.04 -10.10
N LEU A 468 18.09 12.89 -9.40
CA LEU A 468 18.09 12.96 -7.94
C LEU A 468 16.98 13.92 -7.46
N ALA A 469 16.01 13.39 -6.71
CA ALA A 469 14.90 14.17 -6.15
C ALA A 469 14.53 13.69 -4.74
N ILE A 470 13.97 14.57 -3.92
CA ILE A 470 13.55 14.27 -2.55
C ILE A 470 12.06 13.97 -2.52
N PHE A 471 11.70 12.81 -1.97
CA PHE A 471 10.31 12.43 -1.73
C PHE A 471 9.86 12.97 -0.36
N PRO A 472 8.81 13.82 -0.28
CA PRO A 472 8.50 14.59 0.93
C PRO A 472 7.80 13.80 2.05
N SER A 473 7.37 12.56 1.80
CA SER A 473 6.61 11.77 2.78
C SER A 473 7.40 11.52 4.06
N PRO A 474 6.74 11.58 5.24
CA PRO A 474 7.23 10.93 6.45
C PRO A 474 7.45 9.43 6.22
N MET A 475 8.48 8.87 6.86
CA MET A 475 8.76 7.43 6.87
C MET A 475 8.01 6.78 8.05
N LEU A 476 7.11 5.86 7.77
CA LEU A 476 6.33 5.17 8.79
C LEU A 476 7.04 3.95 9.36
N TYR A 477 7.96 3.32 8.65
CA TYR A 477 8.56 2.02 8.98
C TYR A 477 7.55 0.86 9.04
N ALA A 478 6.51 0.89 8.18
CA ALA A 478 5.42 -0.09 8.16
C ALA A 478 5.63 -1.25 7.15
N GLY A 479 6.87 -1.50 6.73
CA GLY A 479 7.25 -2.70 5.99
C GLY A 479 6.41 -2.94 4.71
N PRO A 480 5.81 -4.13 4.55
CA PRO A 480 5.00 -4.47 3.38
C PRO A 480 3.77 -3.57 3.13
N THR A 481 3.25 -2.90 4.17
CA THR A 481 2.16 -1.92 4.03
C THR A 481 2.70 -0.65 3.38
N GLU A 482 3.81 -0.12 3.87
CA GLU A 482 4.37 1.15 3.38
C GLU A 482 5.10 1.03 2.05
N VAL A 483 5.69 -0.13 1.73
CA VAL A 483 6.36 -0.28 0.43
C VAL A 483 5.38 -0.16 -0.75
N GLN A 484 4.09 -0.49 -0.55
CA GLN A 484 3.04 -0.22 -1.52
C GLN A 484 2.85 1.29 -1.74
N TRP A 485 2.83 2.08 -0.67
CA TRP A 485 2.81 3.54 -0.72
C TRP A 485 4.02 4.09 -1.49
N HIS A 486 5.23 3.66 -1.15
CA HIS A 486 6.45 4.07 -1.85
C HIS A 486 6.44 3.77 -3.35
N ALA A 487 5.87 2.64 -3.74
CA ALA A 487 5.80 2.23 -5.13
C ALA A 487 4.70 3.03 -5.88
N ARG A 488 3.51 3.16 -5.28
CA ARG A 488 2.42 4.01 -5.79
C ARG A 488 2.93 5.42 -6.08
N THR A 489 3.58 6.08 -5.12
CA THR A 489 4.01 7.48 -5.30
C THR A 489 5.00 7.65 -6.45
N ARG A 490 5.81 6.62 -6.74
CA ARG A 490 6.76 6.64 -7.87
C ARG A 490 6.07 6.38 -9.20
N MET A 491 5.06 5.51 -9.21
CA MET A 491 4.14 5.41 -10.34
C MET A 491 3.42 6.74 -10.58
N ALA A 492 3.12 7.52 -9.53
CA ALA A 492 2.49 8.84 -9.65
C ALA A 492 3.47 9.84 -10.27
N ALA A 493 4.75 9.77 -9.93
CA ALA A 493 5.82 10.54 -10.57
C ALA A 493 6.20 10.05 -11.98
N GLY A 494 5.56 9.00 -12.52
CA GLY A 494 5.80 8.50 -13.88
C GLY A 494 6.77 7.34 -14.01
N ALA A 495 7.19 6.72 -12.91
CA ALA A 495 8.01 5.50 -12.96
C ALA A 495 7.19 4.29 -13.43
N GLN A 496 7.69 3.56 -14.43
CA GLN A 496 7.13 2.29 -14.90
C GLN A 496 7.78 1.08 -14.22
N PHE A 497 8.98 1.25 -13.65
CA PHE A 497 9.70 0.18 -12.97
C PHE A 497 10.05 0.59 -11.55
N TYR A 498 9.92 -0.34 -10.60
CA TYR A 498 10.21 -0.07 -9.19
C TYR A 498 11.11 -1.16 -8.61
N ILE A 499 12.31 -0.76 -8.16
CA ILE A 499 13.26 -1.67 -7.54
C ILE A 499 12.87 -1.89 -6.08
N VAL A 500 12.70 -3.14 -5.66
CA VAL A 500 12.35 -3.50 -4.28
C VAL A 500 13.37 -4.44 -3.62
N GLY A 501 13.97 -3.94 -2.54
CA GLY A 501 14.95 -4.61 -1.67
C GLY A 501 14.43 -5.74 -0.79
N ARG A 502 15.37 -6.35 -0.04
CA ARG A 502 15.08 -7.13 1.17
C ARG A 502 14.60 -6.20 2.29
N ASP A 503 13.58 -6.61 3.02
CA ASP A 503 12.97 -5.89 4.16
C ASP A 503 12.68 -4.41 3.86
N PRO A 504 11.98 -4.10 2.76
CA PRO A 504 11.76 -2.71 2.38
C PRO A 504 10.84 -2.04 3.40
N ALA A 505 11.19 -0.81 3.77
CA ALA A 505 10.52 -0.06 4.82
C ALA A 505 10.47 -0.76 6.20
N GLY A 506 11.31 -1.76 6.43
CA GLY A 506 11.37 -2.47 7.72
C GLY A 506 12.18 -1.74 8.79
N VAL A 507 12.04 -2.25 10.01
CA VAL A 507 12.74 -1.85 11.23
C VAL A 507 12.94 -3.09 12.11
N PRO A 508 14.00 -3.15 12.94
CA PRO A 508 14.09 -4.19 13.97
C PRO A 508 12.85 -4.20 14.87
N HIS A 509 12.51 -5.37 15.42
CA HIS A 509 11.40 -5.47 16.34
C HIS A 509 11.65 -4.55 17.57
N PRO A 510 10.67 -3.74 18.00
CA PRO A 510 10.85 -2.79 19.11
C PRO A 510 11.27 -3.43 20.43
N ASP A 511 10.83 -4.65 20.68
CA ASP A 511 11.35 -5.49 21.76
C ASP A 511 12.75 -6.01 21.41
N SER A 512 13.77 -5.37 22.00
CA SER A 512 15.18 -5.69 21.79
C SER A 512 15.56 -7.10 22.27
N THR A 513 14.75 -7.74 23.11
CA THR A 513 15.02 -9.11 23.59
C THR A 513 14.82 -10.15 22.49
N LEU A 514 13.92 -9.89 21.53
CA LEU A 514 13.59 -10.83 20.46
C LEU A 514 14.65 -10.92 19.36
N LYS A 515 15.57 -9.94 19.27
CA LYS A 515 16.69 -9.88 18.31
C LYS A 515 16.31 -10.29 16.86
N ARG A 516 15.15 -9.84 16.38
CA ARG A 516 14.63 -10.15 15.04
C ARG A 516 14.09 -8.89 14.35
N ASP A 517 13.98 -8.96 13.03
CA ASP A 517 13.30 -7.94 12.22
C ASP A 517 11.79 -7.93 12.53
N LEU A 518 11.13 -6.76 12.44
CA LEU A 518 9.68 -6.66 12.67
C LEU A 518 8.90 -7.39 11.57
N TYR A 519 9.37 -7.31 10.33
CA TYR A 519 8.76 -7.93 9.16
C TYR A 519 9.63 -9.06 8.60
N GLU A 520 8.99 -9.99 7.91
CA GLU A 520 9.72 -10.99 7.13
C GLU A 520 10.28 -10.34 5.87
N ALA A 521 11.55 -10.58 5.61
CA ALA A 521 12.36 -9.78 4.70
C ALA A 521 11.97 -9.90 3.21
N THR A 522 11.21 -10.93 2.82
CA THR A 522 10.70 -11.14 1.47
C THR A 522 9.27 -10.64 1.28
N HIS A 523 8.54 -10.34 2.37
CA HIS A 523 7.12 -9.98 2.30
C HIS A 523 6.87 -8.71 1.49
N GLY A 524 7.74 -7.70 1.58
CA GLY A 524 7.55 -6.44 0.84
C GLY A 524 7.51 -6.64 -0.68
N GLY A 525 8.48 -7.38 -1.24
CA GLY A 525 8.50 -7.69 -2.67
C GLY A 525 7.33 -8.59 -3.10
N LYS A 526 6.98 -9.60 -2.28
CA LYS A 526 5.84 -10.48 -2.54
C LYS A 526 4.51 -9.71 -2.56
N VAL A 527 4.27 -8.87 -1.56
CA VAL A 527 3.04 -8.07 -1.44
C VAL A 527 2.93 -7.10 -2.62
N LEU A 528 4.00 -6.39 -2.97
CA LEU A 528 4.01 -5.51 -4.14
C LEU A 528 3.65 -6.23 -5.44
N SER A 529 4.21 -7.42 -5.68
CA SER A 529 3.95 -8.18 -6.90
C SER A 529 2.49 -8.61 -7.10
N MET A 530 1.68 -8.59 -6.03
CA MET A 530 0.26 -8.95 -6.05
C MET A 530 -0.67 -7.81 -5.62
N ALA A 531 -0.13 -6.61 -5.37
CA ALA A 531 -0.90 -5.49 -4.85
C ALA A 531 -1.88 -4.97 -5.91
N PRO A 532 -3.18 -4.81 -5.58
CA PRO A 532 -4.15 -4.20 -6.48
C PRO A 532 -3.82 -2.71 -6.70
N GLY A 533 -4.18 -2.19 -7.88
CA GLY A 533 -4.03 -0.77 -8.20
C GLY A 533 -2.64 -0.33 -8.65
N LEU A 534 -1.66 -1.25 -8.78
CA LEU A 534 -0.34 -0.99 -9.38
C LEU A 534 -0.24 -1.49 -10.83
N LYS A 535 -1.38 -1.54 -11.55
CA LYS A 535 -1.45 -1.97 -12.95
C LYS A 535 -0.81 -0.91 -13.83
N GLY A 536 0.46 -1.08 -14.18
CA GLY A 536 1.25 -0.09 -14.92
C GLY A 536 2.68 0.05 -14.40
N MET A 537 3.01 -0.61 -13.29
CA MET A 537 4.35 -0.63 -12.74
C MET A 537 4.87 -2.07 -12.63
N GLU A 538 6.04 -2.32 -13.22
CA GLU A 538 6.75 -3.59 -13.07
C GLU A 538 7.65 -3.54 -11.82
N ILE A 539 7.54 -4.56 -10.99
CA ILE A 539 8.35 -4.69 -9.78
C ILE A 539 9.62 -5.46 -10.11
N ILE A 540 10.77 -4.83 -9.88
CA ILE A 540 12.09 -5.41 -10.09
C ILE A 540 12.64 -5.89 -8.74
N PRO A 541 12.63 -7.22 -8.47
CA PRO A 541 13.08 -7.74 -7.19
C PRO A 541 14.60 -7.62 -7.06
N PHE A 542 15.05 -7.30 -5.84
CA PHE A 542 16.46 -7.18 -5.50
C PHE A 542 17.17 -8.53 -5.54
N LYS A 543 18.21 -8.63 -6.35
CA LYS A 543 19.22 -9.68 -6.21
C LYS A 543 20.15 -9.27 -5.07
N VAL A 544 20.37 -10.18 -4.10
CA VAL A 544 21.26 -9.91 -2.97
C VAL A 544 22.65 -9.57 -3.49
N ALA A 545 23.16 -8.39 -3.15
CA ALA A 545 24.51 -7.96 -3.48
C ALA A 545 25.37 -7.96 -2.20
N ALA A 546 26.60 -8.49 -2.30
CA ALA A 546 27.57 -8.55 -1.22
C ALA A 546 28.97 -8.23 -1.77
N TYR A 547 29.92 -7.94 -0.89
CA TYR A 547 31.29 -7.65 -1.29
C TYR A 547 32.01 -8.96 -1.63
N ASP A 548 32.39 -9.17 -2.88
CA ASP A 548 33.17 -10.33 -3.31
C ASP A 548 34.65 -10.04 -3.05
N LYS A 549 35.22 -10.77 -2.07
CA LYS A 549 36.61 -10.63 -1.64
C LYS A 549 37.61 -11.03 -2.72
N LYS A 550 37.22 -11.83 -3.70
CA LYS A 550 38.11 -12.23 -4.81
C LYS A 550 38.23 -11.14 -5.86
N THR A 551 37.11 -10.49 -6.20
CA THR A 551 37.10 -9.42 -7.20
C THR A 551 37.43 -8.05 -6.61
N GLY A 552 37.32 -7.90 -5.29
CA GLY A 552 37.51 -6.61 -4.62
C GLY A 552 36.40 -5.61 -4.94
N SER A 553 35.17 -6.10 -5.17
CA SER A 553 34.05 -5.29 -5.63
C SER A 553 32.70 -5.87 -5.18
N MET A 554 31.64 -5.06 -5.28
CA MET A 554 30.29 -5.55 -5.04
C MET A 554 29.81 -6.43 -6.19
N ALA A 555 29.29 -7.61 -5.88
CA ALA A 555 28.73 -8.55 -6.84
C ALA A 555 27.43 -9.19 -6.33
N PHE A 556 26.65 -9.78 -7.21
CA PHE A 556 25.47 -10.55 -6.81
C PHE A 556 25.89 -11.82 -6.10
N PHE A 557 25.27 -12.10 -4.95
CA PHE A 557 25.61 -13.22 -4.10
C PHE A 557 25.32 -14.56 -4.80
N GLU A 558 26.34 -15.42 -4.84
CA GLU A 558 26.27 -16.78 -5.36
C GLU A 558 26.40 -17.77 -4.20
N PRO A 559 25.35 -18.56 -3.87
CA PRO A 559 25.39 -19.52 -2.77
C PRO A 559 26.54 -20.53 -2.88
N GLU A 560 26.95 -20.89 -4.09
CA GLU A 560 28.04 -21.82 -4.40
C GLU A 560 29.41 -21.27 -3.98
N ARG A 561 29.56 -19.93 -3.97
CA ARG A 561 30.80 -19.22 -3.60
C ARG A 561 30.63 -18.41 -2.31
N LYS A 562 29.73 -18.82 -1.41
CA LYS A 562 29.36 -18.04 -0.20
C LYS A 562 30.54 -17.52 0.62
N ASP A 563 31.65 -18.26 0.70
CA ASP A 563 32.82 -17.92 1.52
C ASP A 563 33.67 -16.81 0.87
N ASP A 564 33.46 -16.54 -0.42
CA ASP A 564 34.06 -15.41 -1.14
C ASP A 564 33.33 -14.10 -0.84
N PHE A 565 32.09 -14.15 -0.35
CA PHE A 565 31.27 -12.97 -0.11
C PHE A 565 31.31 -12.50 1.35
N GLU A 566 31.34 -11.19 1.53
CA GLU A 566 31.27 -10.52 2.82
C GLU A 566 30.06 -9.58 2.89
N PHE A 567 29.25 -9.75 3.94
CA PHE A 567 28.09 -8.89 4.22
C PHE A 567 28.48 -7.82 5.23
N ILE A 568 28.56 -6.57 4.78
CA ILE A 568 28.87 -5.42 5.64
C ILE A 568 27.55 -4.75 6.03
N SER A 569 27.12 -4.96 7.28
CA SER A 569 25.89 -4.36 7.82
C SER A 569 26.06 -2.86 8.12
N GLY A 570 24.95 -2.13 8.19
CA GLY A 570 24.98 -0.72 8.62
C GLY A 570 25.57 -0.50 10.02
N THR A 571 25.41 -1.46 10.92
CA THR A 571 26.06 -1.43 12.24
C THR A 571 27.58 -1.56 12.12
N ARG A 572 28.07 -2.43 11.23
CA ARG A 572 29.50 -2.55 10.95
C ARG A 572 30.06 -1.31 10.26
N MET A 573 29.34 -0.72 9.31
CA MET A 573 29.74 0.57 8.69
C MET A 573 29.88 1.67 9.75
N ARG A 574 28.92 1.79 10.68
CA ARG A 574 29.01 2.74 11.80
C ARG A 574 30.19 2.45 12.72
N ALA A 575 30.52 1.19 12.96
CA ALA A 575 31.66 0.81 13.78
C ALA A 575 32.99 1.22 13.11
N LEU A 576 33.14 0.94 11.81
CA LEU A 576 34.30 1.36 11.01
C LEU A 576 34.48 2.88 11.03
N ALA A 577 33.38 3.61 10.84
CA ALA A 577 33.39 5.07 10.92
C ALA A 577 33.84 5.59 12.29
N ARG A 578 33.35 4.99 13.39
CA ARG A 578 33.73 5.39 14.76
C ARG A 578 35.19 5.08 15.08
N SER A 579 35.75 4.01 14.52
CA SER A 579 37.15 3.64 14.70
C SER A 579 38.10 4.32 13.73
N GLY A 580 37.61 5.21 12.85
CA GLY A 580 38.40 5.86 11.81
C GLY A 580 38.88 4.90 10.71
N GLN A 581 38.33 3.69 10.63
CA GLN A 581 38.70 2.69 9.64
C GLN A 581 37.89 2.89 8.35
N LEU A 582 38.54 2.68 7.21
CA LEU A 582 37.87 2.66 5.90
C LEU A 582 37.19 1.30 5.67
N PRO A 583 36.05 1.25 4.96
CA PRO A 583 35.53 0.01 4.44
C PRO A 583 36.48 -0.55 3.37
N PRO A 584 36.34 -1.83 2.98
CA PRO A 584 37.09 -2.38 1.86
C PRO A 584 36.93 -1.54 0.59
N ASP A 585 38.01 -1.37 -0.17
CA ASP A 585 37.98 -0.68 -1.46
C ASP A 585 36.93 -1.30 -2.38
N GLY A 586 36.17 -0.48 -3.11
CA GLY A 586 35.08 -0.97 -3.97
C GLY A 586 33.76 -1.27 -3.25
N PHE A 587 33.70 -1.18 -1.91
CA PHE A 587 32.43 -1.26 -1.17
C PHE A 587 31.58 0.02 -1.29
N MET A 588 32.22 1.19 -1.21
CA MET A 588 31.57 2.50 -1.36
C MET A 588 32.56 3.51 -1.94
N ALA A 589 32.04 4.48 -2.69
CA ALA A 589 32.85 5.55 -3.27
C ALA A 589 33.60 6.35 -2.17
N PRO A 590 34.92 6.59 -2.30
CA PRO A 590 35.72 7.26 -1.27
C PRO A 590 35.21 8.64 -0.82
N LYS A 591 34.76 9.52 -1.73
CA LYS A 591 34.19 10.82 -1.33
C LYS A 591 32.85 10.61 -0.62
N ALA A 592 32.06 9.65 -1.06
CA ALA A 592 30.80 9.31 -0.41
C ALA A 592 31.01 8.81 1.03
N TRP A 593 32.06 8.01 1.30
CA TRP A 593 32.45 7.62 2.66
C TRP A 593 32.88 8.82 3.50
N LYS A 594 33.73 9.69 2.95
CA LYS A 594 34.20 10.90 3.63
C LYS A 594 33.05 11.82 4.02
N ASN A 595 32.15 12.13 3.09
CA ASN A 595 31.02 13.04 3.31
C ASN A 595 30.03 12.52 4.37
N GLN A 596 29.87 11.19 4.48
CA GLN A 596 28.94 10.56 5.40
C GLN A 596 29.48 10.42 6.83
N TYR A 597 30.76 10.05 6.97
CA TYR A 597 31.30 9.53 8.23
C TYR A 597 32.50 10.30 8.78
N MET A 598 33.30 10.97 7.95
CA MET A 598 34.43 11.80 8.41
C MET A 598 33.98 13.20 8.85
N SER A 599 32.82 13.68 8.37
CA SER A 599 32.18 14.89 8.88
C SER A 599 31.68 14.70 10.32
N ARG A 600 31.10 13.53 10.63
CA ARG A 600 30.61 13.17 11.98
C ARG A 600 31.72 12.97 13.02
N SER A 601 32.94 12.61 12.62
CA SER A 601 34.07 12.48 13.58
C SER A 601 34.66 13.84 13.98
N HIS A 602 34.65 14.84 13.08
CA HIS A 602 35.15 16.18 13.38
C HIS A 602 34.19 16.99 14.29
N ASP A 603 32.87 16.75 14.19
CA ASP A 603 31.90 17.37 15.09
C ASP A 603 32.00 16.83 16.53
N ASN A 604 32.36 15.56 16.71
CA ASN A 604 32.48 14.97 18.06
C ASN A 604 33.76 15.36 18.81
N GLU A 605 34.82 15.79 18.13
CA GLU A 605 36.03 16.33 18.80
C GLU A 605 35.96 17.86 19.00
N THR A 606 35.13 18.58 18.23
CA THR A 606 35.07 20.06 18.29
C THR A 606 33.82 20.61 19.01
N LEU A 607 32.81 19.78 19.27
CA LEU A 607 31.55 20.15 19.97
C LEU A 607 31.31 19.32 21.24
N CYS A 608 32.35 19.03 22.03
CA CYS A 608 32.16 18.83 23.47
C CYS A 608 31.90 20.19 24.14
N VAL A 609 30.68 20.73 23.96
CA VAL A 609 30.15 21.69 24.93
C VAL A 609 30.01 20.90 26.23
N LEU A 610 30.87 21.18 27.21
CA LEU A 610 30.69 20.72 28.58
C LEU A 610 29.30 21.16 29.05
N ALA A 611 28.33 20.24 29.01
CA ALA A 611 27.14 20.36 29.81
C ALA A 611 27.57 20.15 31.26
N VAL A 612 27.84 21.25 31.97
CA VAL A 612 27.99 21.24 33.42
C VAL A 612 26.63 20.89 33.99
N VAL A 613 26.43 19.61 34.32
CA VAL A 613 25.27 19.15 35.08
C VAL A 613 25.40 19.73 36.48
N ASN A 614 24.52 20.67 36.82
CA ASN A 614 24.31 21.12 38.19
C ASN A 614 23.72 19.95 38.98
N ILE A 615 24.57 19.17 39.64
CA ILE A 615 24.12 18.22 40.66
C ILE A 615 23.90 19.02 41.93
N ASP A 616 22.64 19.22 42.27
CA ASP A 616 22.19 19.78 43.54
C ASP A 616 22.47 18.77 44.65
N ILE A 617 23.66 18.84 45.25
CA ILE A 617 23.98 18.09 46.45
C ILE A 617 23.32 18.82 47.62
N SER A 618 22.11 18.40 47.96
CA SER A 618 21.50 18.69 49.25
C SER A 618 22.32 18.00 50.36
N CYS A 619 23.36 18.69 50.83
CA CYS A 619 24.09 18.32 52.02
C CYS A 619 23.70 19.25 53.17
N LYS A 620 22.98 18.66 54.14
CA LYS A 620 22.88 19.13 55.52
C LYS A 620 24.27 19.46 56.07
N PHE A 621 24.66 20.73 56.09
CA PHE A 621 25.63 21.23 57.05
C PHE A 621 25.21 22.64 57.49
N GLU A 622 24.60 22.69 58.67
CA GLU A 622 24.48 23.92 59.44
C GLU A 622 25.87 24.48 59.75
N ASN A 623 25.94 25.81 59.77
CA ASN A 623 26.99 26.66 60.32
C ASN A 623 28.29 26.83 59.52
N LYS A 624 28.32 27.81 58.61
CA LYS A 624 29.03 29.11 58.78
C LYS A 624 28.95 29.99 57.52
N LYS A 625 28.82 31.30 57.75
CA LYS A 625 28.67 32.42 56.79
C LYS A 625 29.82 32.58 55.78
N LYS A 626 29.50 32.78 54.48
CA LYS A 626 30.01 33.84 53.56
C LYS A 626 29.39 33.71 52.14
N PRO A 627 29.12 34.80 51.40
CA PRO A 627 28.45 34.75 50.10
C PRO A 627 29.44 34.56 48.93
N CYS A 628 29.06 33.74 47.96
CA CYS A 628 29.83 33.48 46.73
C CYS A 628 29.03 34.01 45.51
N GLU A 629 28.96 35.33 45.36
CA GLU A 629 28.28 35.98 44.21
C GLU A 629 29.24 36.42 43.09
N SER A 630 30.57 36.30 43.26
CA SER A 630 31.54 36.85 42.28
C SER A 630 32.04 35.87 41.21
N LEU A 631 31.74 34.57 41.30
CA LEU A 631 32.28 33.56 40.37
C LEU A 631 31.37 33.32 39.16
N THR A 632 30.05 33.32 39.37
CA THR A 632 29.05 33.02 38.33
C THR A 632 28.92 34.14 37.30
N HIS A 633 29.13 35.39 37.71
CA HIS A 633 28.98 36.56 36.83
C HIS A 633 30.14 36.69 35.82
N ASN A 634 31.37 36.37 36.24
CA ASN A 634 32.55 36.48 35.38
C ASN A 634 32.62 35.37 34.30
N LEU A 635 32.10 34.18 34.58
CA LEU A 635 32.07 33.06 33.62
C LEU A 635 31.06 33.28 32.49
N CYS A 636 29.88 33.86 32.79
CA CYS A 636 28.89 34.19 31.76
C CYS A 636 29.36 35.32 30.82
N HIS A 637 30.16 36.28 31.32
CA HIS A 637 30.65 37.39 30.51
C HIS A 637 31.77 36.97 29.52
N LEU A 638 32.61 36.02 29.92
CA LEU A 638 33.64 35.43 29.06
C LEU A 638 33.03 34.50 27.99
N HIS A 639 31.96 33.77 28.31
CA HIS A 639 31.26 32.91 27.36
C HIS A 639 30.54 33.72 26.26
N LYS A 640 29.96 34.87 26.62
CA LYS A 640 29.30 35.77 25.67
C LYS A 640 30.29 36.42 24.69
N GLN A 641 31.46 36.84 25.16
CA GLN A 641 32.52 37.39 24.31
C GLN A 641 33.14 36.37 23.34
N ALA A 642 33.07 35.07 23.67
CA ALA A 642 33.55 33.99 22.80
C ALA A 642 32.55 33.62 21.68
N LEU A 643 31.25 33.84 21.90
CA LEU A 643 30.20 33.56 20.92
C LEU A 643 30.05 34.69 19.88
N ASP A 644 30.28 35.95 20.27
CA ASP A 644 30.12 37.12 19.38
C ASP A 644 31.26 37.31 18.34
N LYS A 645 32.27 36.42 18.31
CA LYS A 645 33.43 36.51 17.38
C LYS A 645 33.44 35.48 16.23
N ARG A 646 32.37 34.70 16.04
CA ARG A 646 32.27 33.78 14.90
C ARG A 646 31.58 34.45 13.72
N ASP A 647 32.38 35.15 12.90
CA ASP A 647 32.00 35.48 11.53
C ASP A 647 33.19 35.23 10.57
N ASP A 648 32.82 34.71 9.40
CA ASP A 648 33.54 34.43 8.15
C ASP A 648 35.08 34.31 8.04
N SER A 649 35.44 33.21 7.37
CA SER A 649 36.63 32.97 6.52
C SER A 649 37.98 32.57 7.16
N THR A 650 38.61 31.60 6.49
CA THR A 650 40.00 31.10 6.59
C THR A 650 40.43 30.29 7.83
N TYR A 651 40.83 29.04 7.57
CA TYR A 651 41.53 28.16 8.50
C TYR A 651 43.02 28.50 8.51
N ASP A 652 43.54 28.96 9.65
CA ASP A 652 44.94 28.79 10.02
C ASP A 652 45.07 28.51 11.52
N THR A 653 46.04 27.67 11.85
CA THR A 653 46.25 27.05 13.17
C THR A 653 46.82 28.04 14.18
N VAL A 654 46.23 28.11 15.39
CA VAL A 654 46.84 28.80 16.54
C VAL A 654 46.97 27.82 17.71
N GLU A 655 48.21 27.44 18.02
CA GLU A 655 48.61 26.77 19.25
C GLU A 655 48.45 27.71 20.46
N ILE A 656 47.85 27.22 21.56
CA ILE A 656 47.96 27.87 22.87
C ILE A 656 48.41 26.85 23.92
N HIS A 657 49.63 27.05 24.41
CA HIS A 657 50.23 26.40 25.56
C HIS A 657 49.53 26.76 26.88
N LYS A 658 49.20 25.73 27.69
CA LYS A 658 49.52 25.66 29.14
C LYS A 658 49.14 24.30 29.72
N LYS A 659 50.14 23.44 29.84
CA LYS A 659 50.12 22.08 30.39
C LYS A 659 50.67 22.14 31.81
N SER A 660 49.86 22.48 32.83
CA SER A 660 50.35 22.42 34.22
C SER A 660 49.31 22.30 35.34
N SER A 661 48.00 22.23 35.07
CA SER A 661 47.00 22.26 36.15
C SER A 661 45.97 21.13 36.14
N ILE A 662 46.09 20.16 35.22
CA ILE A 662 45.20 18.98 35.14
C ILE A 662 45.89 17.72 35.69
N GLU A 663 47.22 17.64 35.63
CA GLU A 663 48.00 16.50 36.12
C GLU A 663 48.02 16.37 37.65
N SER A 664 47.72 17.43 38.41
CA SER A 664 47.64 17.35 39.88
C SER A 664 46.32 16.78 40.39
N TYR A 665 45.25 16.82 39.58
CA TYR A 665 43.92 16.36 39.99
C TYR A 665 43.71 14.86 39.69
N LEU A 666 44.37 14.34 38.66
CA LEU A 666 44.34 12.92 38.30
C LEU A 666 45.23 12.04 39.20
N ARG A 667 46.06 12.64 40.05
CA ARG A 667 46.94 11.92 40.99
C ARG A 667 46.22 11.54 42.30
N ASP A 668 45.32 12.37 42.80
CA ASP A 668 44.56 12.10 44.04
C ASP A 668 43.43 11.06 43.88
N TYR A 669 42.88 10.88 42.67
CA TYR A 669 41.75 9.96 42.45
C TYR A 669 42.18 8.49 42.38
N ASN A 670 43.43 8.21 41.99
CA ASN A 670 43.97 6.84 41.90
C ASN A 670 44.47 6.29 43.24
N ASP A 671 44.63 7.12 44.28
CA ASP A 671 45.22 6.72 45.57
C ASP A 671 44.21 6.22 46.63
N THR A 672 42.90 6.19 46.34
CA THR A 672 41.89 5.82 47.36
C THR A 672 41.32 4.40 47.23
N TYR A 673 41.52 3.69 46.11
CA TYR A 673 40.96 2.33 45.94
C TYR A 673 41.90 1.41 45.16
N ASN A 674 43.07 1.10 45.74
CA ASN A 674 43.80 -0.14 45.50
C ASN A 674 44.99 -0.28 46.47
N ASN A 675 44.84 -1.04 47.56
CA ASN A 675 45.85 -2.08 47.87
C ASN A 675 45.34 -3.13 48.88
N PRO A 676 45.84 -4.39 48.80
CA PRO A 676 45.35 -5.56 49.51
C PRO A 676 46.28 -6.01 50.65
N SER A 677 45.88 -7.14 51.26
CA SER A 677 46.68 -8.23 51.87
C SER A 677 46.79 -8.32 53.41
N PHE A 678 46.30 -9.44 53.96
CA PHE A 678 47.03 -10.42 54.79
C PHE A 678 46.15 -11.72 54.94
N VAL A 679 46.54 -12.89 54.37
CA VAL A 679 47.34 -14.03 54.95
C VAL A 679 46.46 -15.02 55.74
N ALA A 680 46.60 -16.35 55.73
CA ALA A 680 47.28 -17.38 54.92
C ALA A 680 46.80 -18.78 55.43
N ASP A 681 47.43 -19.85 54.91
CA ASP A 681 47.55 -21.24 55.40
C ASP A 681 46.60 -22.28 54.79
N GLU A 682 47.09 -23.11 53.84
CA GLU A 682 47.81 -24.42 54.00
C GLU A 682 46.77 -25.57 54.06
N GLU A 683 46.87 -26.75 53.46
CA GLU A 683 47.91 -27.52 52.76
C GLU A 683 47.23 -28.79 52.14
N LYS A 684 47.96 -29.50 51.25
CA LYS A 684 47.94 -30.95 50.93
C LYS A 684 46.99 -31.57 49.87
N ASN A 685 47.65 -31.96 48.76
CA ASN A 685 47.80 -33.33 48.20
C ASN A 685 46.62 -34.32 48.31
N GLU A 686 46.12 -34.86 47.19
CA GLU A 686 46.57 -36.13 46.58
C GLU A 686 45.70 -36.54 45.37
N THR A 687 46.35 -37.09 44.36
CA THR A 687 45.79 -37.91 43.26
C THR A 687 45.08 -39.16 43.76
N ILE A 688 43.95 -39.56 43.16
CA ILE A 688 43.55 -40.96 42.90
C ILE A 688 42.53 -41.02 41.76
N ASN A 689 42.77 -41.97 40.85
CA ASN A 689 41.93 -42.44 39.76
C ASN A 689 40.71 -43.25 40.26
N THR A 690 39.65 -43.24 39.45
CA THR A 690 38.65 -44.31 39.21
C THR A 690 38.06 -45.05 40.42
N THR A 691 36.74 -44.95 40.62
CA THR A 691 35.74 -46.02 40.38
C THR A 691 34.42 -45.67 41.06
N ASP A 692 33.34 -45.91 40.32
CA ASP A 692 31.99 -46.34 40.74
C ASP A 692 31.25 -45.70 41.92
N GLU A 693 30.05 -45.24 41.53
CA GLU A 693 28.76 -45.51 42.16
C GLU A 693 28.58 -45.20 43.65
N GLY A 694 27.82 -44.14 43.90
CA GLY A 694 26.67 -44.27 44.80
C GLY A 694 26.70 -43.44 46.08
N LYS A 695 25.71 -42.54 46.13
CA LYS A 695 25.09 -41.92 47.32
C LYS A 695 25.80 -40.68 47.90
N PHE A 696 25.31 -39.52 47.47
CA PHE A 696 24.81 -38.53 48.43
C PHE A 696 23.45 -38.01 48.01
N SER A 697 22.43 -38.70 48.53
CA SER A 697 21.06 -38.23 48.62
C SER A 697 20.96 -37.42 49.91
N THR A 698 20.72 -36.11 49.80
CA THR A 698 19.76 -35.42 50.67
C THR A 698 19.40 -34.05 50.07
N LYS A 699 18.09 -33.82 49.93
CA LYS A 699 17.40 -32.66 49.32
C LYS A 699 17.35 -32.59 47.78
N ILE A 700 16.74 -33.61 47.18
CA ILE A 700 15.84 -33.42 46.03
C ILE A 700 14.49 -34.02 46.42
N LYS A 701 13.66 -33.22 47.10
CA LYS A 701 12.23 -33.51 47.25
C LYS A 701 11.33 -32.44 46.63
N ASP A 702 11.91 -31.36 46.09
CA ASP A 702 11.16 -30.27 45.45
C ASP A 702 11.79 -29.84 44.12
N LEU A 703 11.90 -30.77 43.17
CA LEU A 703 12.12 -30.43 41.76
C LEU A 703 11.35 -31.39 40.83
N ASP A 704 10.79 -30.78 39.80
CA ASP A 704 9.66 -31.18 38.97
C ASP A 704 9.86 -32.50 38.19
N PRO A 705 8.85 -33.40 38.11
CA PRO A 705 8.82 -34.59 37.23
C PRO A 705 9.26 -34.36 35.77
N CYS A 706 9.10 -33.13 35.26
CA CYS A 706 9.46 -32.77 33.88
C CYS A 706 10.97 -32.87 33.56
N LEU A 707 11.85 -32.78 34.56
CA LEU A 707 13.31 -32.85 34.33
C LEU A 707 13.87 -34.28 34.18
N LYS A 708 13.10 -35.31 34.58
CA LYS A 708 13.53 -36.72 34.43
C LYS A 708 13.31 -37.26 33.01
N ASP A 709 12.32 -36.74 32.29
CA ASP A 709 12.06 -37.14 30.91
C ASP A 709 13.00 -36.47 29.90
N GLN A 710 13.54 -35.29 30.22
CA GLN A 710 14.50 -34.59 29.36
C GLN A 710 15.89 -35.22 29.34
N LEU A 711 16.32 -35.89 30.41
CA LEU A 711 17.62 -36.58 30.47
C LEU A 711 17.61 -37.97 29.80
N ALA A 712 16.43 -38.60 29.64
CA ALA A 712 16.28 -39.82 28.85
C ALA A 712 16.32 -39.54 27.33
N LEU A 713 15.90 -38.34 26.90
CA LEU A 713 15.82 -37.97 25.49
C LEU A 713 17.19 -37.61 24.86
N ASN A 714 18.16 -37.19 25.68
CA ASN A 714 19.48 -36.78 25.18
C ASN A 714 20.42 -37.94 24.84
N ASN A 715 20.12 -39.17 25.27
CA ASN A 715 20.93 -40.36 24.94
C ASN A 715 20.46 -41.13 23.68
N GLU A 716 19.25 -40.88 23.15
CA GLU A 716 18.84 -41.46 21.86
C GLU A 716 19.34 -40.66 20.65
N VAL A 717 19.50 -39.34 20.79
CA VAL A 717 19.91 -38.46 19.68
C VAL A 717 21.40 -38.64 19.32
N ALA A 718 22.23 -39.06 20.27
CA ALA A 718 23.64 -39.37 20.02
C ALA A 718 23.87 -40.66 19.19
N SER A 719 22.85 -41.52 19.03
CA SER A 719 22.98 -42.78 18.27
C SER A 719 22.64 -42.67 16.77
N ILE A 720 22.00 -41.58 16.33
CA ILE A 720 21.53 -41.42 14.94
C ILE A 720 22.61 -40.82 14.02
N ALA A 721 23.74 -40.37 14.57
CA ALA A 721 24.88 -39.85 13.79
C ALA A 721 25.69 -40.92 13.03
N THR A 722 25.38 -42.22 13.19
CA THR A 722 26.13 -43.34 12.59
C THR A 722 25.28 -44.31 11.75
N LEU A 723 24.37 -43.81 10.91
CA LEU A 723 23.80 -44.61 9.82
C LEU A 723 23.97 -43.88 8.48
N GLY A 724 25.00 -44.28 7.73
CA GLY A 724 25.30 -43.77 6.40
C GLY A 724 24.18 -44.07 5.40
N ILE A 725 23.26 -43.13 5.24
CA ILE A 725 22.20 -43.18 4.21
C ILE A 725 22.76 -42.59 2.92
N THR A 726 22.93 -43.42 1.89
CA THR A 726 23.47 -42.96 0.60
C THR A 726 22.44 -42.17 -0.22
N SER A 727 22.89 -41.40 -1.22
CA SER A 727 21.98 -40.62 -2.11
C SER A 727 20.98 -41.51 -2.89
N LYS A 728 21.33 -42.78 -3.13
CA LYS A 728 20.43 -43.80 -3.68
C LYS A 728 19.31 -44.16 -2.70
N ASP A 729 19.60 -44.28 -1.40
CA ASP A 729 18.59 -44.56 -0.36
C ASP A 729 17.61 -43.40 -0.20
N LEU A 730 18.08 -42.15 -0.36
CA LEU A 730 17.24 -40.96 -0.33
C LEU A 730 16.29 -40.91 -1.54
N LYS A 731 16.78 -41.24 -2.75
CA LYS A 731 15.95 -41.34 -3.96
C LYS A 731 14.93 -42.48 -3.83
N ARG A 732 15.32 -43.63 -3.28
CA ARG A 732 14.42 -44.77 -3.03
C ARG A 732 13.32 -44.42 -2.02
N LYS A 733 13.67 -43.73 -0.92
CA LYS A 733 12.70 -43.21 0.06
C LYS A 733 11.74 -42.19 -0.55
N LYS A 734 12.22 -41.26 -1.38
CA LYS A 734 11.37 -40.28 -2.10
C LYS A 734 10.39 -40.97 -3.05
N LEU A 735 10.86 -41.96 -3.82
CA LEU A 735 9.99 -42.72 -4.72
C LEU A 735 8.91 -43.49 -3.96
N THR A 736 9.27 -44.11 -2.82
CA THR A 736 8.31 -44.81 -1.94
C THR A 736 7.27 -43.87 -1.34
N ILE A 737 7.65 -42.66 -0.93
CA ILE A 737 6.70 -41.65 -0.41
C ILE A 737 5.73 -41.21 -1.51
N VAL A 738 6.21 -40.91 -2.71
CA VAL A 738 5.36 -40.52 -3.85
C VAL A 738 4.41 -41.66 -4.24
N LYS A 739 4.90 -42.91 -4.27
CA LYS A 739 4.07 -44.09 -4.51
C LYS A 739 2.98 -44.23 -3.44
N ASN A 740 3.31 -44.09 -2.17
CA ASN A 740 2.34 -44.19 -1.07
C ASN A 740 1.28 -43.07 -1.15
N ILE A 741 1.66 -41.84 -1.50
CA ILE A 741 0.72 -40.73 -1.66
C ILE A 741 -0.23 -41.02 -2.83
N LEU A 742 0.28 -41.49 -3.97
CA LEU A 742 -0.55 -41.81 -5.13
C LEU A 742 -1.52 -42.96 -4.83
N THR A 743 -1.04 -44.05 -4.22
CA THR A 743 -1.87 -45.17 -3.78
C THR A 743 -2.95 -44.71 -2.80
N LEU A 744 -2.60 -43.85 -1.85
CA LEU A 744 -3.56 -43.35 -0.86
C LEU A 744 -4.62 -42.44 -1.49
N SER A 745 -4.23 -41.55 -2.41
CA SER A 745 -5.14 -40.68 -3.15
C SER A 745 -6.14 -41.48 -4.00
N ILE A 746 -5.68 -42.53 -4.69
CA ILE A 746 -6.54 -43.40 -5.49
C ILE A 746 -7.51 -44.21 -4.59
N ALA A 747 -7.01 -44.78 -3.48
CA ALA A 747 -7.85 -45.51 -2.54
C ALA A 747 -8.93 -44.62 -1.90
N PHE A 748 -8.58 -43.38 -1.52
CA PHE A 748 -9.56 -42.41 -1.01
C PHE A 748 -10.60 -42.05 -2.07
N MET A 749 -10.18 -41.83 -3.31
CA MET A 749 -11.10 -41.49 -4.40
C MET A 749 -12.17 -42.56 -4.56
N PHE A 750 -11.79 -43.84 -4.66
CA PHE A 750 -12.76 -44.92 -4.82
C PHE A 750 -13.63 -45.13 -3.57
N ASN A 751 -13.03 -45.20 -2.38
CA ASN A 751 -13.76 -45.49 -1.15
C ASN A 751 -14.72 -44.35 -0.79
N PHE A 752 -14.29 -43.09 -0.93
CA PHE A 752 -15.13 -41.93 -0.60
C PHE A 752 -16.19 -41.67 -1.67
N THR A 753 -15.91 -41.95 -2.95
CA THR A 753 -16.95 -41.89 -3.99
C THR A 753 -18.03 -42.94 -3.73
N ALA A 754 -17.64 -44.18 -3.41
CA ALA A 754 -18.59 -45.24 -3.07
C ALA A 754 -19.40 -44.89 -1.81
N TYR A 755 -18.74 -44.42 -0.75
CA TYR A 755 -19.40 -43.99 0.48
C TYR A 755 -20.38 -42.84 0.24
N GLN A 756 -19.96 -41.77 -0.45
CA GLN A 756 -20.80 -40.60 -0.66
C GLN A 756 -22.03 -40.92 -1.52
N SER A 757 -21.85 -41.75 -2.54
CA SER A 757 -22.96 -42.24 -3.37
C SER A 757 -23.96 -43.05 -2.56
N MET A 758 -23.48 -43.99 -1.73
CA MET A 758 -24.35 -44.83 -0.91
C MET A 758 -25.03 -44.08 0.25
N ALA A 759 -24.32 -43.15 0.88
CA ALA A 759 -24.88 -42.31 1.95
C ALA A 759 -25.98 -41.37 1.40
N SER A 760 -25.76 -40.80 0.21
CA SER A 760 -26.78 -39.99 -0.47
C SER A 760 -27.97 -40.84 -0.91
N LEU A 761 -27.74 -42.08 -1.33
CA LEU A 761 -28.79 -43.05 -1.66
C LEU A 761 -29.69 -43.33 -0.44
N GLN A 762 -29.11 -43.54 0.76
CA GLN A 762 -29.90 -43.80 1.97
C GLN A 762 -30.72 -42.61 2.44
N SER A 763 -30.21 -41.38 2.29
CA SER A 763 -30.99 -40.18 2.62
C SER A 763 -32.16 -39.93 1.66
N SER A 764 -32.17 -40.59 0.50
CA SER A 764 -33.13 -40.28 -0.58
C SER A 764 -34.06 -41.43 -0.99
N ILE A 765 -33.64 -42.71 -0.83
CA ILE A 765 -34.38 -43.86 -1.39
C ILE A 765 -34.99 -44.77 -0.31
N ASN A 766 -34.56 -44.72 0.95
CA ASN A 766 -35.05 -45.62 2.00
C ASN A 766 -35.88 -44.82 3.03
N PRO A 767 -37.20 -44.60 2.79
CA PRO A 767 -38.03 -43.76 3.65
C PRO A 767 -38.58 -44.55 4.85
N ASP A 768 -38.51 -45.89 4.80
CA ASP A 768 -39.13 -46.76 5.79
C ASP A 768 -38.45 -46.62 7.15
N GLU A 769 -39.28 -46.24 8.12
CA GLU A 769 -38.96 -46.04 9.54
C GLU A 769 -37.84 -45.04 9.85
N GLY A 770 -37.34 -44.27 8.89
CA GLY A 770 -36.29 -43.25 9.12
C GLY A 770 -34.88 -43.82 9.33
N LEU A 771 -34.65 -45.08 8.98
CA LEU A 771 -33.38 -45.79 9.18
C LEU A 771 -32.18 -45.06 8.56
N GLY A 772 -32.33 -44.54 7.33
CA GLY A 772 -31.26 -43.80 6.65
C GLY A 772 -30.84 -42.56 7.44
N THR A 773 -31.81 -41.75 7.86
CA THR A 773 -31.62 -40.54 8.68
C THR A 773 -31.05 -40.87 10.05
N ALA A 774 -31.56 -41.90 10.72
CA ALA A 774 -31.06 -42.36 12.02
C ALA A 774 -29.61 -42.83 11.92
N SER A 775 -29.27 -43.64 10.89
CA SER A 775 -27.89 -44.09 10.69
C SER A 775 -26.95 -42.92 10.43
N LEU A 776 -27.38 -41.91 9.65
CA LEU A 776 -26.54 -40.77 9.32
C LEU A 776 -26.35 -39.83 10.51
N ALA A 777 -27.40 -39.61 11.31
CA ALA A 777 -27.33 -38.86 12.55
C ALA A 777 -26.39 -39.54 13.57
N VAL A 778 -26.48 -40.87 13.71
CA VAL A 778 -25.59 -41.65 14.57
C VAL A 778 -24.14 -41.62 14.05
N LEU A 779 -23.94 -41.69 12.73
CA LEU A 779 -22.61 -41.58 12.13
C LEU A 779 -21.96 -40.23 12.47
N TYR A 780 -22.67 -39.12 12.26
CA TYR A 780 -22.14 -37.79 12.57
C TYR A 780 -21.99 -37.56 14.08
N GLY A 781 -22.90 -38.10 14.90
CA GLY A 781 -22.76 -38.07 16.36
C GLY A 781 -21.51 -38.82 16.83
N ALA A 782 -21.30 -40.04 16.32
CA ALA A 782 -20.10 -40.84 16.59
C ALA A 782 -18.83 -40.17 16.05
N LEU A 783 -18.90 -39.47 14.91
CA LEU A 783 -17.81 -38.66 14.39
C LEU A 783 -17.42 -37.52 15.34
N VAL A 784 -18.41 -36.77 15.84
CA VAL A 784 -18.17 -35.67 16.79
C VAL A 784 -17.56 -36.21 18.08
N ALA A 785 -18.09 -37.31 18.62
CA ALA A 785 -17.52 -37.96 19.81
C ALA A 785 -16.09 -38.46 19.57
N SER A 786 -15.85 -39.04 18.39
CA SER A 786 -14.53 -39.51 17.96
C SER A 786 -13.50 -38.38 17.92
N CYS A 787 -13.85 -37.22 17.36
CA CYS A 787 -12.96 -36.06 17.20
C CYS A 787 -12.25 -35.62 18.49
N MET A 788 -12.85 -35.83 19.67
CA MET A 788 -12.29 -35.31 20.92
C MET A 788 -11.03 -36.05 21.35
N PHE A 789 -10.95 -37.37 21.18
CA PHE A 789 -9.87 -38.17 21.79
C PHE A 789 -9.36 -39.35 20.95
N VAL A 790 -10.19 -39.90 20.05
CA VAL A 790 -9.86 -41.12 19.30
C VAL A 790 -8.74 -40.92 18.28
N PRO A 791 -8.67 -39.80 17.51
CA PRO A 791 -7.58 -39.56 16.58
C PRO A 791 -6.21 -39.57 17.25
N THR A 792 -6.05 -38.82 18.34
CA THR A 792 -4.78 -38.67 19.06
C THR A 792 -4.31 -40.00 19.63
N TRP A 793 -5.23 -40.76 20.23
CA TRP A 793 -4.93 -42.08 20.77
C TRP A 793 -4.56 -43.08 19.67
N LEU A 794 -5.37 -43.20 18.61
CA LEU A 794 -5.19 -44.21 17.58
C LEU A 794 -3.94 -43.95 16.72
N ILE A 795 -3.64 -42.69 16.41
CA ILE A 795 -2.42 -42.32 15.68
C ILE A 795 -1.16 -42.63 16.50
N ARG A 796 -1.20 -42.41 17.82
CA ARG A 796 -0.08 -42.73 18.72
C ARG A 796 0.13 -44.24 18.85
N THR A 797 -0.95 -45.02 18.97
CA THR A 797 -0.87 -46.47 19.24
C THR A 797 -0.45 -47.29 18.02
N ILE A 798 -1.08 -47.10 16.86
CA ILE A 798 -0.84 -47.96 15.67
C ILE A 798 -0.11 -47.25 14.52
N LYS A 799 0.26 -45.98 14.68
CA LYS A 799 0.94 -45.12 13.70
C LYS A 799 0.08 -44.74 12.49
N CYS A 800 0.34 -43.54 11.95
CA CYS A 800 -0.50 -42.89 10.92
C CYS A 800 -0.88 -43.80 9.73
N LYS A 801 0.07 -44.56 9.18
CA LYS A 801 -0.18 -45.41 8.00
C LYS A 801 -1.24 -46.48 8.28
N TRP A 802 -1.13 -47.15 9.42
CA TRP A 802 -2.08 -48.19 9.80
C TRP A 802 -3.39 -47.63 10.32
N THR A 803 -3.36 -46.45 10.97
CA THR A 803 -4.59 -45.71 11.30
C THR A 803 -5.40 -45.40 10.03
N ILE A 804 -4.75 -44.94 8.96
CA ILE A 804 -5.47 -44.67 7.70
C ILE A 804 -6.04 -45.96 7.10
N CYS A 805 -5.25 -47.05 7.06
CA CYS A 805 -5.74 -48.32 6.51
C CYS A 805 -6.90 -48.91 7.33
N LEU A 806 -6.76 -48.96 8.66
CA LEU A 806 -7.79 -49.46 9.58
C LEU A 806 -9.08 -48.65 9.47
N CYS A 807 -8.96 -47.32 9.49
CA CYS A 807 -10.11 -46.45 9.42
C CYS A 807 -10.68 -46.27 8.01
N MET A 808 -9.97 -46.67 6.96
CA MET A 808 -10.57 -46.80 5.63
C MET A 808 -11.46 -48.04 5.54
N LEU A 809 -11.08 -49.13 6.21
CA LEU A 809 -11.85 -50.37 6.20
C LEU A 809 -13.22 -50.19 6.88
N THR A 810 -13.34 -49.27 7.83
CA THR A 810 -14.64 -48.97 8.46
C THR A 810 -15.64 -48.46 7.43
N TYR A 811 -15.21 -47.65 6.45
CA TYR A 811 -16.09 -47.17 5.37
C TYR A 811 -16.62 -48.33 4.52
N SER A 812 -15.80 -49.35 4.27
CA SER A 812 -16.22 -50.55 3.55
C SER A 812 -17.27 -51.35 4.33
N VAL A 813 -17.22 -51.35 5.67
CA VAL A 813 -18.27 -51.98 6.51
C VAL A 813 -19.60 -51.25 6.35
N TYR A 814 -19.60 -49.92 6.32
CA TYR A 814 -20.84 -49.17 6.08
C TYR A 814 -21.36 -49.35 4.67
N ILE A 815 -20.48 -49.30 3.65
CA ILE A 815 -20.86 -49.60 2.26
C ILE A 815 -21.43 -51.03 2.15
N GLY A 816 -20.83 -52.00 2.82
CA GLY A 816 -21.30 -53.39 2.88
C GLY A 816 -22.66 -53.54 3.55
N ALA A 817 -22.89 -52.81 4.65
CA ALA A 817 -24.17 -52.81 5.36
C ALA A 817 -25.33 -52.27 4.50
N GLN A 818 -25.04 -51.51 3.43
CA GLN A 818 -26.06 -51.02 2.49
C GLN A 818 -26.66 -52.11 1.61
N PHE A 819 -25.99 -53.26 1.46
CA PHE A 819 -26.56 -54.40 0.73
C PHE A 819 -27.67 -55.09 1.52
N TYR A 820 -27.77 -54.85 2.84
CA TYR A 820 -28.86 -55.34 3.68
C TYR A 820 -29.20 -54.32 4.78
N PRO A 821 -29.86 -53.18 4.43
CA PRO A 821 -29.98 -52.03 5.30
C PRO A 821 -31.15 -52.21 6.28
N VAL A 822 -30.86 -52.73 7.47
CA VAL A 822 -31.78 -52.79 8.62
C VAL A 822 -31.14 -52.10 9.83
N TYR A 823 -31.93 -51.73 10.84
CA TYR A 823 -31.41 -51.07 12.05
C TYR A 823 -30.22 -51.81 12.69
N GLY A 824 -30.30 -53.14 12.76
CA GLY A 824 -29.26 -53.98 13.35
C GLY A 824 -27.95 -54.07 12.54
N THR A 825 -27.94 -53.71 11.26
CA THR A 825 -26.74 -53.75 10.41
C THR A 825 -26.20 -52.34 10.15
N LEU A 826 -27.07 -51.40 9.80
CA LEU A 826 -26.68 -50.09 9.30
C LEU A 826 -26.30 -49.10 10.41
N VAL A 827 -27.00 -49.12 11.55
CA VAL A 827 -26.69 -48.22 12.67
C VAL A 827 -25.36 -48.59 13.35
N PRO A 828 -25.07 -49.87 13.66
CA PRO A 828 -23.75 -50.25 14.16
C PRO A 828 -22.63 -49.93 13.17
N ALA A 829 -22.85 -50.14 11.87
CA ALA A 829 -21.88 -49.79 10.84
C ALA A 829 -21.65 -48.26 10.77
N ALA A 830 -22.69 -47.45 10.97
CA ALA A 830 -22.59 -45.99 11.06
C ALA A 830 -21.75 -45.55 12.27
N VAL A 831 -21.93 -46.17 13.44
CA VAL A 831 -21.08 -45.92 14.61
C VAL A 831 -19.62 -46.23 14.28
N ILE A 832 -19.36 -47.40 13.69
CA ILE A 832 -18.01 -47.84 13.33
C ILE A 832 -17.34 -46.85 12.35
N VAL A 833 -18.07 -46.36 11.34
CA VAL A 833 -17.55 -45.32 10.43
C VAL A 833 -17.36 -43.99 11.13
N GLY A 834 -18.30 -43.53 11.94
CA GLY A 834 -18.16 -42.29 12.68
C GLY A 834 -16.91 -42.29 13.56
N PHE A 835 -16.66 -43.38 14.27
CA PHE A 835 -15.44 -43.55 15.06
C PHE A 835 -14.16 -43.68 14.22
N GLY A 836 -14.22 -44.30 13.04
CA GLY A 836 -13.09 -44.38 12.12
C GLY A 836 -12.79 -43.08 11.35
N ALA A 837 -13.80 -42.26 11.08
CA ALA A 837 -13.71 -41.12 10.19
C ALA A 837 -12.79 -40.02 10.72
N ALA A 838 -12.94 -39.58 11.98
CA ALA A 838 -12.09 -38.52 12.54
C ALA A 838 -10.60 -38.92 12.62
N PRO A 839 -10.24 -40.14 13.09
CA PRO A 839 -8.86 -40.61 13.07
C PRO A 839 -8.31 -40.77 11.66
N MET A 840 -9.11 -41.23 10.70
CA MET A 840 -8.68 -41.35 9.30
C MET A 840 -8.23 -39.98 8.73
N TRP A 841 -9.06 -38.95 8.89
CA TRP A 841 -8.75 -37.61 8.41
C TRP A 841 -7.54 -37.01 9.11
N SER A 842 -7.48 -37.14 10.44
CA SER A 842 -6.35 -36.67 11.24
C SER A 842 -5.04 -37.39 10.89
N ALA A 843 -5.10 -38.72 10.69
CA ALA A 843 -3.95 -39.54 10.33
C ALA A 843 -3.46 -39.24 8.92
N LYS A 844 -4.38 -39.00 7.97
CA LYS A 844 -4.04 -38.56 6.60
C LYS A 844 -3.33 -37.21 6.62
N CYS A 845 -3.88 -36.22 7.31
CA CYS A 845 -3.24 -34.91 7.49
C CYS A 845 -1.83 -35.09 8.05
N THR A 846 -1.71 -35.85 9.13
CA THR A 846 -0.42 -36.11 9.79
C THR A 846 0.56 -36.86 8.89
N TYR A 847 0.11 -37.87 8.13
CA TYR A 847 0.95 -38.64 7.21
C TYR A 847 1.46 -37.80 6.05
N LEU A 848 0.62 -36.92 5.49
CA LEU A 848 1.03 -35.98 4.45
C LEU A 848 2.01 -34.92 4.99
N THR A 849 1.74 -34.38 6.18
CA THR A 849 2.64 -33.46 6.89
C THR A 849 4.01 -34.10 7.13
N GLN A 850 4.04 -35.34 7.63
CA GLN A 850 5.27 -36.09 7.85
C GLN A 850 6.01 -36.40 6.54
N GLY A 851 5.27 -36.74 5.47
CA GLY A 851 5.84 -36.96 4.14
C GLY A 851 6.48 -35.69 3.54
N VAL A 852 5.90 -34.52 3.84
CA VAL A 852 6.43 -33.21 3.45
C VAL A 852 7.63 -32.82 4.32
N GLN A 853 7.57 -33.03 5.64
CA GLN A 853 8.70 -32.77 6.56
C GLN A 853 9.93 -33.61 6.20
N ASN A 854 9.77 -34.89 5.82
CA ASN A 854 10.87 -35.73 5.31
C ASN A 854 11.45 -35.22 3.97
N LYS A 855 10.71 -34.38 3.23
CA LYS A 855 11.19 -33.72 2.01
C LYS A 855 12.04 -32.47 2.32
N PHE A 856 11.85 -31.88 3.50
CA PHE A 856 12.51 -30.67 3.97
C PHE A 856 13.55 -30.89 5.08
N GLN A 857 13.70 -32.12 5.61
CA GLN A 857 14.90 -32.55 6.35
C GLN A 857 16.07 -32.84 5.39
N GLN A 858 16.53 -31.79 4.70
CA GLN A 858 17.96 -31.55 4.57
C GLN A 858 18.29 -30.40 5.54
N PRO A 859 19.49 -30.36 6.12
CA PRO A 859 19.74 -29.56 7.31
C PRO A 859 19.76 -28.07 6.97
N SER A 860 18.72 -27.34 7.37
CA SER A 860 18.86 -25.97 7.87
C SER A 860 17.76 -25.67 8.89
N THR A 861 18.20 -25.15 10.01
CA THR A 861 17.50 -24.99 11.29
C THR A 861 16.83 -23.62 11.38
N SER A 862 15.48 -23.55 11.41
CA SER A 862 14.72 -22.61 12.26
C SER A 862 13.21 -22.90 12.25
N ALA A 863 12.55 -22.64 13.38
CA ALA A 863 11.33 -23.29 13.87
C ALA A 863 9.97 -22.78 13.31
N HIS A 864 9.93 -21.99 12.23
CA HIS A 864 8.68 -21.39 11.74
C HIS A 864 7.89 -22.21 10.70
N SER A 865 8.45 -23.32 10.20
CA SER A 865 7.84 -24.10 9.11
C SER A 865 6.76 -25.10 9.53
N GLN A 866 6.49 -25.28 10.82
CA GLN A 866 5.50 -26.26 11.30
C GLN A 866 4.06 -25.74 11.34
N LEU A 867 3.82 -24.42 11.41
CA LEU A 867 2.46 -23.88 11.52
C LEU A 867 1.67 -23.95 10.18
N SER A 868 2.33 -23.81 9.03
CA SER A 868 1.63 -23.65 7.74
C SER A 868 0.91 -24.90 7.19
N ILE A 869 1.07 -26.07 7.82
CA ILE A 869 0.55 -27.34 7.28
C ILE A 869 -0.84 -27.69 7.83
N VAL A 870 -1.22 -27.17 9.00
CA VAL A 870 -2.54 -27.45 9.62
C VAL A 870 -3.70 -26.82 8.83
N LEU A 871 -3.42 -25.79 8.04
CA LEU A 871 -4.43 -24.95 7.42
C LEU A 871 -4.89 -25.39 6.03
N PHE A 872 -4.07 -26.12 5.29
CA PHE A 872 -4.41 -26.43 3.90
C PHE A 872 -5.46 -27.55 3.76
N THR A 873 -5.66 -28.36 4.80
CA THR A 873 -6.52 -29.56 4.75
C THR A 873 -7.99 -29.31 5.12
N LEU A 874 -8.32 -28.16 5.73
CA LEU A 874 -9.68 -27.79 6.15
C LEU A 874 -10.57 -27.25 5.02
N SER A 875 -10.09 -27.20 3.77
CA SER A 875 -10.72 -26.40 2.72
C SER A 875 -11.51 -27.21 1.69
N ILE A 876 -11.74 -28.52 1.85
CA ILE A 876 -12.44 -29.35 0.85
C ILE A 876 -13.46 -30.29 1.53
N HIS A 877 -14.59 -29.77 2.04
CA HIS A 877 -15.95 -30.37 2.01
C HIS A 877 -16.94 -29.62 2.94
N THR A 878 -18.11 -29.29 2.37
CA THR A 878 -19.44 -28.97 2.96
C THR A 878 -19.74 -27.64 3.71
N PRO A 879 -20.95 -27.05 3.49
CA PRO A 879 -21.46 -25.87 4.17
C PRO A 879 -22.65 -26.18 5.10
N GLN A 880 -22.46 -26.52 6.37
CA GLN A 880 -23.51 -26.46 7.41
C GLN A 880 -22.85 -26.45 8.81
N LEU A 881 -22.98 -25.34 9.54
CA LEU A 881 -22.94 -25.19 11.02
C LEU A 881 -22.82 -23.70 11.37
N LYS A 882 -23.97 -23.02 11.48
CA LYS A 882 -24.15 -21.87 12.38
C LYS A 882 -24.69 -22.41 13.70
N LEU A 883 -24.28 -21.79 14.81
CA LEU A 883 -24.55 -22.11 16.24
C LEU A 883 -23.63 -23.17 16.86
N VAL A 884 -22.64 -22.73 17.63
CA VAL A 884 -22.62 -22.73 19.12
C VAL A 884 -21.53 -21.75 19.57
N ARG A 885 -21.91 -20.70 20.30
CA ARG A 885 -20.98 -19.92 21.15
C ARG A 885 -20.88 -20.66 22.48
N CYS A 886 -19.69 -21.10 22.87
CA CYS A 886 -19.36 -21.35 24.27
C CYS A 886 -17.88 -21.04 24.50
N ASN A 887 -17.62 -20.24 25.55
CA ASN A 887 -16.31 -19.73 25.95
C ASN A 887 -15.35 -20.85 26.36
N TYR A 888 -14.20 -20.96 25.69
CA TYR A 888 -12.93 -21.38 26.30
C TYR A 888 -11.80 -20.60 25.63
N SER A 889 -11.13 -19.75 26.39
CA SER A 889 -9.93 -19.03 26.00
C SER A 889 -8.72 -19.91 26.30
N VAL A 890 -8.02 -20.42 25.27
CA VAL A 890 -6.55 -20.63 25.20
C VAL A 890 -6.16 -20.69 23.71
N THR A 891 -5.59 -19.59 23.23
CA THR A 891 -4.46 -19.47 22.28
C THR A 891 -4.24 -20.59 21.24
N TYR A 892 -4.58 -20.34 19.97
CA TYR A 892 -3.65 -20.26 18.83
C TYR A 892 -4.41 -19.95 17.52
N ASN A 893 -4.07 -18.82 16.89
CA ASN A 893 -4.59 -18.35 15.62
C ASN A 893 -3.94 -19.10 14.45
N LEU A 894 -4.73 -19.62 13.50
CA LEU A 894 -4.34 -19.77 12.09
C LEU A 894 -5.61 -19.69 11.19
N ALA A 895 -5.56 -18.83 10.17
CA ALA A 895 -6.61 -18.36 9.25
C ALA A 895 -7.15 -19.40 8.22
N LEU A 896 -8.29 -19.18 7.53
CA LEU A 896 -8.56 -19.47 6.08
C LEU A 896 -10.09 -19.48 5.78
N LYS A 897 -10.66 -18.71 4.83
CA LYS A 897 -10.70 -18.79 3.32
C LYS A 897 -12.02 -19.40 2.82
N LYS A 898 -12.77 -18.79 1.86
CA LYS A 898 -12.96 -19.21 0.43
C LYS A 898 -14.22 -18.52 -0.16
N ARG A 899 -14.37 -17.96 -1.39
CA ARG A 899 -14.17 -18.38 -2.82
C ARG A 899 -14.72 -19.78 -3.12
N LYS A 900 -15.67 -20.05 -4.02
CA LYS A 900 -15.91 -19.62 -5.43
C LYS A 900 -16.90 -20.66 -6.01
N THR A 901 -17.74 -20.34 -7.01
CA THR A 901 -17.95 -21.20 -8.22
C THR A 901 -18.85 -20.57 -9.30
N ARG A 902 -18.42 -20.69 -10.57
CA ARG A 902 -19.19 -20.69 -11.84
C ARG A 902 -19.18 -22.15 -12.33
N GLY A 903 -20.10 -22.73 -13.08
CA GLY A 903 -21.37 -22.33 -13.72
C GLY A 903 -21.78 -23.44 -14.71
N MET A 904 -23.04 -23.49 -15.16
CA MET A 904 -23.46 -23.88 -16.53
C MET A 904 -24.98 -23.84 -16.69
N PHE A 905 -25.41 -23.21 -17.80
CA PHE A 905 -26.56 -23.48 -18.68
C PHE A 905 -28.00 -23.58 -18.14
N LEU A 906 -28.83 -22.78 -18.84
CA LEU A 906 -30.25 -22.93 -19.22
C LEU A 906 -31.37 -22.62 -18.22
N GLU A 907 -32.06 -21.53 -18.58
CA GLU A 907 -33.51 -21.35 -18.62
C GLU A 907 -34.34 -21.51 -17.34
N THR A 908 -34.75 -20.34 -16.83
CA THR A 908 -36.14 -19.94 -16.59
C THR A 908 -37.07 -20.92 -15.85
N VAL A 909 -37.51 -20.53 -14.66
CA VAL A 909 -38.93 -20.27 -14.30
C VAL A 909 -39.02 -20.01 -12.78
N HIS A 910 -39.88 -19.05 -12.41
CA HIS A 910 -40.51 -18.74 -11.11
C HIS A 910 -40.51 -19.91 -10.08
N GLU A 911 -40.45 -19.73 -8.76
CA GLU A 911 -41.24 -18.84 -7.91
C GLU A 911 -40.76 -18.97 -6.43
N GLN A 912 -40.96 -17.90 -5.66
CA GLN A 912 -40.91 -17.69 -4.20
C GLN A 912 -40.66 -18.87 -3.23
N SER A 913 -39.62 -18.73 -2.38
CA SER A 913 -39.71 -18.63 -0.89
C SER A 913 -38.35 -18.33 -0.28
#